data_AF-R5B6B4-F1
#
_entry.id   AF-R5B6B4-F1
#
_cell.length_a   1.000
_cell.length_b   1.000
_cell.length_c   1.000
_cell.angle_alpha   90.00
_cell.angle_beta   90.00
_cell.angle_gamma   90.00
#
_symmetry.space_group_name_H-M   'P 1'
#
loop_
_entity.id
_entity.type
_entity.pdbx_description
1 polymer ?
#
loop_
_entity_poly.entity_id
_entity_poly.type
_entity_poly.pdbx_seq_one_letter_code
_entity_poly.pdbx_strand_id
1 'polypeptide(L)'
;MNKLKSIFGLMLAAVLACGALTSCQDDMDAPEMKVPVATLKPNTTIAEVKEAFWQDGDNYIASIGAKDNGEHYIISGRVISSDRSGNIYKNLVIQDETAALAISINQSNLYNEYRVGQEIVMDLTGMYIGKYASLQQLGYPSYDVKYGDQATFMAFAIFREHAQLNGLPEPNKVKVLDINISDLGNSKDALIKYQSQLVRLHNVTFEEGGKATFCTAHKENTNRTIKDANNVSLTVRTSGYATFWATKLPEGPVDLVGIISTYNGTWQLVLRSLDDILGVDTKGTKDNPYDIIEAIEQIATDTNVGKKWYTGFIVGTVKPEVTTVSSTDDLQFEAPFIINNTLVIGQSAESRSLDDCVIVRLPQESALREYGNLREHPTNLGKQIWLQGVAGTEMGTNAITQNEGTVDEFRIEGVETGGGSVDAGNGTEASPYNVSQVVAMGTSANESDKWMAGYIVGWVDNSKNNGQYADETNCMFTTPATSPTNVLVADVATETDWTKCVVVNLPNTDNIRASVNLVDNPTNLGRKIAFHGTVRKYFAMPGFRDLVGYKWLDGGSDKPDEPDQPGTPVTSLDETFPTATIPTGWKVVTTSGNRNWQASTFSGNSFVSCTGYNGTPGTDGFESWFISPAVDMNGVTNKVLTFTTAAGYAGSGTVEVYVLSSNDPTTAQRTKLQAKVATPPGSGFTAFEPSGDVSLSSFSGVVYIGFRFYAPTSSSYATMQLDDIKLGAGGSTPDQPTDPTNTTSADFGTFNNGAATNSYGSYTSADGWTATWCAIAQGGGDNVNSMIFPFLGGADVFGVVIDGTTQRPGSLVSPTLANGCKTLMFKYGFAFNESKGIQFDVNVKQNGAVKATKRVTIPAGSVKKGEAYEFSMDANVSGSFTIEIVNDVTYVNNTGKNGCRVCVWDLKWTR
;
A
#
# COMPACT_ATOMS: atom_id res chain seq x y z
N MET A 1 27.67 65.37 -8.93
CA MET A 1 26.26 65.20 -8.46
C MET A 1 25.21 65.34 -9.58
N ASN A 2 25.56 65.05 -10.84
CA ASN A 2 24.67 65.26 -12.00
C ASN A 2 23.98 63.98 -12.50
N LYS A 3 24.05 62.86 -11.75
CA LYS A 3 23.32 61.62 -12.06
C LYS A 3 22.11 61.34 -11.13
N LEU A 4 21.97 62.07 -10.01
CA LEU A 4 20.81 61.92 -9.11
C LEU A 4 19.62 62.84 -9.45
N LYS A 5 19.86 63.95 -10.17
CA LYS A 5 18.79 64.86 -10.64
C LYS A 5 18.10 64.39 -11.94
N SER A 6 18.71 63.48 -12.69
CA SER A 6 18.11 62.90 -13.90
C SER A 6 17.06 61.82 -13.60
N ILE A 7 17.19 61.11 -12.48
CA ILE A 7 16.30 59.99 -12.12
C ILE A 7 15.01 60.48 -11.44
N PHE A 8 15.04 61.58 -10.67
CA PHE A 8 13.82 62.18 -10.11
C PHE A 8 12.96 62.92 -11.15
N GLY A 9 13.55 63.43 -12.23
CA GLY A 9 12.81 64.08 -13.32
C GLY A 9 12.06 63.10 -14.24
N LEU A 10 12.60 61.88 -14.41
CA LEU A 10 11.98 60.84 -15.26
C LEU A 10 10.84 60.08 -14.57
N MET A 11 10.84 59.95 -13.23
CA MET A 11 9.71 59.36 -12.50
C MET A 11 8.51 60.32 -12.35
N LEU A 12 8.73 61.64 -12.32
CA LEU A 12 7.63 62.61 -12.21
C LEU A 12 6.92 62.88 -13.55
N ALA A 13 7.59 62.64 -14.69
CA ALA A 13 6.96 62.70 -16.02
C ALA A 13 6.11 61.44 -16.34
N ALA A 14 6.45 60.29 -15.74
CA ALA A 14 5.74 59.02 -15.96
C ALA A 14 4.42 58.89 -15.18
N VAL A 15 4.23 59.64 -14.09
CA VAL A 15 2.97 59.61 -13.30
C VAL A 15 1.98 60.70 -13.74
N LEU A 16 2.46 61.79 -14.37
CA LEU A 16 1.60 62.87 -14.88
C LEU A 16 1.13 62.67 -16.34
N ALA A 17 1.70 61.73 -17.09
CA ALA A 17 1.19 61.33 -18.42
C ALA A 17 -0.03 60.39 -18.35
N CYS A 18 -0.29 59.77 -17.21
CA CYS A 18 -1.45 58.88 -17.00
C CYS A 18 -2.71 59.60 -16.51
N GLY A 19 -2.68 60.92 -16.33
CA GLY A 19 -3.78 61.71 -15.75
C GLY A 19 -4.38 62.79 -16.65
N ALA A 20 -3.98 62.92 -17.92
CA ALA A 20 -4.35 64.06 -18.77
C ALA A 20 -4.74 63.69 -20.21
N LEU A 21 -5.36 62.54 -20.44
CA LEU A 21 -6.11 62.25 -21.67
C LEU A 21 -7.57 61.89 -21.36
N THR A 22 -8.23 62.72 -20.56
CA THR A 22 -9.70 62.83 -20.56
C THR A 22 -10.12 63.93 -21.53
N SER A 23 -9.92 63.71 -22.83
CA SER A 23 -10.68 64.36 -23.92
C SER A 23 -10.08 63.95 -25.28
N CYS A 24 -10.57 62.87 -25.88
CA CYS A 24 -10.52 62.65 -27.33
C CYS A 24 -11.56 61.57 -27.71
N GLN A 25 -12.72 62.04 -28.17
CA GLN A 25 -13.70 61.37 -29.05
C GLN A 25 -14.11 59.93 -28.71
N ASP A 26 -15.24 59.83 -28.00
CA ASP A 26 -16.06 58.63 -27.74
C ASP A 26 -16.84 58.14 -28.98
N ASP A 27 -16.30 58.28 -30.19
CA ASP A 27 -16.98 57.81 -31.41
C ASP A 27 -15.96 57.30 -32.44
N MET A 28 -15.24 56.26 -32.05
CA MET A 28 -14.81 55.26 -33.02
C MET A 28 -15.81 54.13 -32.90
N ASP A 29 -16.84 54.13 -33.76
CA ASP A 29 -17.64 52.96 -34.09
C ASP A 29 -16.68 51.77 -34.30
N ALA A 30 -16.46 50.98 -33.25
CA ALA A 30 -15.81 49.69 -33.39
C ALA A 30 -16.71 48.90 -34.35
N PRO A 31 -16.21 48.40 -35.49
CA PRO A 31 -17.06 47.70 -36.43
C PRO A 31 -17.79 46.58 -35.69
N GLU A 32 -19.12 46.65 -35.66
CA GLU A 32 -19.95 45.65 -34.97
C GLU A 32 -19.49 44.26 -35.39
N MET A 33 -19.20 43.40 -34.41
CA MET A 33 -18.87 42.00 -34.68
C MET A 33 -20.11 41.33 -35.28
N LYS A 34 -20.17 41.23 -36.61
CA LYS A 34 -21.28 40.57 -37.30
C LYS A 34 -21.22 39.07 -37.04
N VAL A 35 -22.04 38.61 -36.09
CA VAL A 35 -22.27 37.18 -35.87
C VAL A 35 -23.09 36.65 -37.05
N PRO A 36 -22.59 35.67 -37.81
CA PRO A 36 -23.33 35.13 -38.94
C PRO A 36 -24.55 34.33 -38.43
N VAL A 37 -25.65 34.40 -39.17
CA VAL A 37 -26.89 33.67 -38.85
C VAL A 37 -27.33 32.98 -40.12
N ALA A 38 -27.45 31.65 -40.07
CA ALA A 38 -27.93 30.88 -41.20
C ALA A 38 -29.44 31.10 -41.41
N THR A 39 -29.86 31.27 -42.65
CA THR A 39 -31.28 31.30 -43.05
C THR A 39 -31.84 29.90 -43.31
N LEU A 40 -30.97 28.95 -43.63
CA LEU A 40 -31.32 27.55 -43.84
C LEU A 40 -31.64 26.87 -42.51
N LYS A 41 -32.61 25.94 -42.51
CA LYS A 41 -32.97 25.14 -41.34
C LYS A 41 -32.63 23.67 -41.57
N PRO A 42 -31.74 23.07 -40.77
CA PRO A 42 -31.43 21.64 -40.86
C PRO A 42 -32.69 20.79 -40.72
N ASN A 43 -32.81 19.76 -41.56
CA ASN A 43 -33.93 18.82 -41.58
C ASN A 43 -33.49 17.36 -41.77
N THR A 44 -32.19 17.11 -41.85
CA THR A 44 -31.58 15.79 -42.05
C THR A 44 -30.28 15.75 -41.29
N THR A 45 -29.96 14.60 -40.71
CA THR A 45 -28.69 14.34 -40.05
C THR A 45 -27.64 13.87 -41.06
N ILE A 46 -26.36 14.00 -40.69
CA ILE A 46 -25.25 13.54 -41.52
C ILE A 46 -25.31 12.02 -41.70
N ALA A 47 -25.69 11.26 -40.67
CA ALA A 47 -25.82 9.80 -40.78
C ALA A 47 -26.89 9.40 -41.80
N GLU A 48 -28.06 10.03 -41.77
CA GLU A 48 -29.14 9.79 -42.74
C GLU A 48 -28.71 10.10 -44.18
N VAL A 49 -27.94 11.18 -44.40
CA VAL A 49 -27.40 11.50 -45.73
C VAL A 49 -26.40 10.43 -46.17
N LYS A 50 -25.46 10.04 -45.30
CA LYS A 50 -24.47 9.00 -45.63
C LYS A 50 -25.14 7.67 -45.97
N GLU A 51 -26.20 7.32 -45.24
CA GLU A 51 -26.99 6.12 -45.48
C GLU A 51 -27.78 6.19 -46.79
N ALA A 52 -28.49 7.30 -47.04
CA ALA A 52 -29.31 7.48 -48.24
C ALA A 52 -28.51 7.38 -49.54
N PHE A 53 -27.24 7.80 -49.52
CA PHE A 53 -26.37 7.79 -50.69
C PHE A 53 -25.28 6.72 -50.62
N TRP A 54 -25.38 5.73 -49.73
CA TRP A 54 -24.39 4.66 -49.62
C TRP A 54 -24.39 3.73 -50.83
N GLN A 55 -23.21 3.37 -51.32
CA GLN A 55 -22.99 2.26 -52.26
C GLN A 55 -21.76 1.45 -51.85
N ASP A 56 -21.76 0.15 -52.15
CA ASP A 56 -20.71 -0.78 -51.70
C ASP A 56 -19.37 -0.63 -52.44
N GLY A 57 -19.37 0.00 -53.62
CA GLY A 57 -18.14 0.23 -54.38
C GLY A 57 -17.14 1.16 -53.67
N ASP A 58 -15.84 0.95 -53.91
CA ASP A 58 -14.77 1.80 -53.37
C ASP A 58 -14.74 3.20 -53.99
N ASN A 59 -15.28 3.35 -55.20
CA ASN A 59 -15.43 4.61 -55.88
C ASN A 59 -16.81 4.65 -56.54
N TYR A 60 -17.50 5.77 -56.36
CA TYR A 60 -18.70 6.14 -57.10
C TYR A 60 -18.93 7.63 -56.89
N ILE A 61 -19.84 8.21 -57.67
CA ILE A 61 -20.40 9.52 -57.37
C ILE A 61 -21.87 9.57 -57.79
N ALA A 62 -22.70 10.23 -56.99
CA ALA A 62 -24.12 10.43 -57.21
C ALA A 62 -24.47 11.91 -57.03
N SER A 63 -25.43 12.39 -57.83
CA SER A 63 -26.06 13.70 -57.60
C SER A 63 -27.08 13.61 -56.49
N ILE A 64 -27.10 14.60 -55.59
CA ILE A 64 -28.10 14.71 -54.52
C ILE A 64 -29.32 15.45 -55.07
N GLY A 65 -30.42 14.73 -55.26
CA GLY A 65 -31.72 15.29 -55.64
C GLY A 65 -32.48 15.89 -54.45
N ALA A 66 -33.73 16.29 -54.68
CA ALA A 66 -34.69 16.50 -53.60
C ALA A 66 -35.13 15.14 -53.02
N LYS A 67 -35.61 15.13 -51.78
CA LYS A 67 -36.28 13.98 -51.15
C LYS A 67 -37.57 13.63 -51.91
N ASP A 68 -38.12 12.43 -51.65
CA ASP A 68 -39.38 11.98 -52.26
C ASP A 68 -40.58 12.90 -51.97
N ASN A 69 -40.55 13.61 -50.84
CA ASN A 69 -41.55 14.61 -50.45
C ASN A 69 -41.31 16.01 -51.06
N GLY A 70 -40.28 16.16 -51.89
CA GLY A 70 -39.89 17.42 -52.53
C GLY A 70 -38.99 18.34 -51.68
N GLU A 71 -38.68 17.97 -50.43
CA GLU A 71 -37.82 18.77 -49.57
C GLU A 71 -36.34 18.62 -49.93
N HIS A 72 -35.55 19.65 -49.62
CA HIS A 72 -34.10 19.61 -49.80
C HIS A 72 -33.42 18.84 -48.66
N TYR A 73 -32.22 18.34 -48.90
CA TYR A 73 -31.36 17.75 -47.86
C TYR A 73 -30.54 18.85 -47.19
N ILE A 74 -31.01 19.36 -46.04
CA ILE A 74 -30.31 20.42 -45.31
C ILE A 74 -29.71 19.84 -44.03
N ILE A 75 -28.39 19.95 -43.90
CA ILE A 75 -27.63 19.48 -42.73
C ILE A 75 -27.02 20.64 -41.97
N SER A 76 -26.72 20.43 -40.69
CA SER A 76 -25.83 21.30 -39.91
C SER A 76 -24.72 20.47 -39.30
N GLY A 77 -23.51 21.03 -39.25
CA GLY A 77 -22.41 20.41 -38.53
C GLY A 77 -21.36 21.43 -38.10
N ARG A 78 -20.58 21.06 -37.10
CA ARG A 78 -19.45 21.85 -36.62
C ARG A 78 -18.17 21.39 -37.27
N VAL A 79 -17.33 22.35 -37.67
CA VAL A 79 -16.03 22.06 -38.28
C VAL A 79 -15.11 21.37 -37.26
N ILE A 80 -14.56 20.22 -37.63
CA ILE A 80 -13.64 19.44 -36.81
C ILE A 80 -12.23 19.33 -37.39
N SER A 81 -12.07 19.67 -38.66
CA SER A 81 -10.79 19.71 -39.38
C SER A 81 -10.09 21.06 -39.33
N SER A 82 -8.79 21.08 -39.60
CA SER A 82 -8.03 22.30 -39.87
C SER A 82 -6.91 22.02 -40.86
N ASP A 83 -6.82 22.80 -41.93
CA ASP A 83 -5.73 22.73 -42.91
C ASP A 83 -4.52 23.61 -42.54
N ARG A 84 -4.54 24.25 -41.37
CA ARG A 84 -3.49 25.16 -40.88
C ARG A 84 -2.11 24.50 -40.78
N SER A 85 -2.06 23.24 -40.36
CA SER A 85 -0.80 22.52 -40.20
C SER A 85 -0.25 21.95 -41.51
N GLY A 86 -1.05 21.92 -42.58
CA GLY A 86 -0.70 21.29 -43.86
C GLY A 86 -0.86 19.76 -43.91
N ASN A 87 -1.29 19.10 -42.83
CA ASN A 87 -1.56 17.66 -42.87
C ASN A 87 -2.88 17.33 -43.57
N ILE A 88 -3.91 18.12 -43.29
CA ILE A 88 -5.19 18.11 -44.00
C ILE A 88 -5.08 19.17 -45.12
N TYR A 89 -5.47 18.81 -46.34
CA TYR A 89 -5.31 19.67 -47.51
C TYR A 89 -6.55 19.60 -48.38
N LYS A 90 -7.12 20.78 -48.72
CA LYS A 90 -8.29 20.90 -49.62
C LYS A 90 -9.48 20.03 -49.19
N ASN A 91 -9.62 19.85 -47.88
CA ASN A 91 -10.65 19.02 -47.28
C ASN A 91 -11.14 19.71 -46.01
N LEU A 92 -12.46 19.82 -45.88
CA LEU A 92 -13.15 20.32 -44.70
C LEU A 92 -14.00 19.18 -44.15
N VAL A 93 -14.01 18.99 -42.83
CA VAL A 93 -14.81 17.96 -42.19
C VAL A 93 -15.72 18.62 -41.16
N ILE A 94 -17.01 18.30 -41.25
CA ILE A 94 -18.03 18.72 -40.30
C ILE A 94 -18.64 17.50 -39.59
N GLN A 95 -19.08 17.71 -38.37
CA GLN A 95 -19.68 16.69 -37.52
C GLN A 95 -20.99 17.20 -36.89
N ASP A 96 -21.99 16.34 -36.81
CA ASP A 96 -23.20 16.52 -36.01
C ASP A 96 -23.27 15.45 -34.90
N GLU A 97 -24.39 15.34 -34.20
CA GLU A 97 -24.55 14.35 -33.12
C GLU A 97 -24.52 12.89 -33.62
N THR A 98 -24.71 12.66 -34.93
CA THR A 98 -24.92 11.34 -35.53
C THR A 98 -23.69 10.81 -36.28
N ALA A 99 -23.01 11.64 -37.06
CA ALA A 99 -21.90 11.25 -37.93
C ALA A 99 -21.04 12.46 -38.35
N ALA A 100 -19.98 12.20 -39.11
CA ALA A 100 -19.14 13.22 -39.72
C ALA A 100 -19.05 13.03 -41.24
N LEU A 101 -18.87 14.14 -41.96
CA LEU A 101 -18.81 14.19 -43.41
C LEU A 101 -17.61 15.01 -43.87
N ALA A 102 -16.76 14.39 -44.67
CA ALA A 102 -15.69 15.05 -45.39
C ALA A 102 -16.22 15.78 -46.64
N ILE A 103 -15.63 16.93 -46.94
CA ILE A 103 -16.01 17.82 -48.03
C ILE A 103 -14.72 18.21 -48.76
N SER A 104 -14.55 17.64 -49.95
CA SER A 104 -13.38 17.86 -50.79
C SER A 104 -13.53 19.16 -51.60
N ILE A 105 -12.75 20.19 -51.26
CA ILE A 105 -12.89 21.55 -51.78
C ILE A 105 -11.55 22.01 -52.38
N ASN A 106 -11.55 22.51 -53.61
CA ASN A 106 -10.36 22.97 -54.32
C ASN A 106 -9.83 24.34 -53.82
N GLN A 107 -9.66 24.51 -52.52
CA GLN A 107 -9.23 25.74 -51.86
C GLN A 107 -8.30 25.43 -50.68
N SER A 108 -7.28 26.27 -50.50
CA SER A 108 -6.37 26.20 -49.35
C SER A 108 -6.66 27.32 -48.34
N ASN A 109 -6.15 27.16 -47.12
CA ASN A 109 -6.33 28.08 -46.00
C ASN A 109 -7.80 28.23 -45.58
N LEU A 110 -8.56 27.13 -45.63
CA LEU A 110 -9.95 27.08 -45.20
C LEU A 110 -10.09 27.45 -43.71
N TYR A 111 -9.08 27.16 -42.89
CA TYR A 111 -9.03 27.50 -41.46
C TYR A 111 -9.21 29.00 -41.14
N ASN A 112 -9.00 29.90 -42.10
CA ASN A 112 -9.18 31.34 -41.89
C ASN A 112 -10.65 31.72 -41.68
N GLU A 113 -11.56 31.06 -42.41
CA GLU A 113 -12.99 31.31 -42.41
C GLU A 113 -13.75 30.20 -41.66
N TYR A 114 -13.35 28.94 -41.86
CA TYR A 114 -13.98 27.75 -41.28
C TYR A 114 -13.11 27.21 -40.15
N ARG A 115 -13.14 27.89 -39.00
CA ARG A 115 -12.38 27.51 -37.79
C ARG A 115 -12.99 26.31 -37.10
N VAL A 116 -12.20 25.53 -36.37
CA VAL A 116 -12.70 24.43 -35.53
C VAL A 116 -13.81 24.95 -34.59
N GLY A 117 -14.93 24.24 -34.52
CA GLY A 117 -16.11 24.61 -33.74
C GLY A 117 -17.08 25.56 -34.44
N GLN A 118 -16.73 26.11 -35.60
CA GLN A 118 -17.65 26.89 -36.44
C GLN A 118 -18.78 25.99 -36.92
N GLU A 119 -20.03 26.39 -36.66
CA GLU A 119 -21.19 25.72 -37.20
C GLU A 119 -21.45 26.19 -38.63
N ILE A 120 -21.73 25.24 -39.51
CA ILE A 120 -22.08 25.44 -40.91
C ILE A 120 -23.41 24.75 -41.17
N VAL A 121 -24.35 25.46 -41.75
CA VAL A 121 -25.60 24.91 -42.28
C VAL A 121 -25.48 24.82 -43.80
N MET A 122 -25.75 23.65 -44.37
CA MET A 122 -25.56 23.37 -45.79
C MET A 122 -26.81 22.78 -46.42
N ASP A 123 -27.22 23.32 -47.57
CA ASP A 123 -28.18 22.68 -48.46
C ASP A 123 -27.42 21.78 -49.43
N LEU A 124 -27.58 20.47 -49.33
CA LEU A 124 -26.87 19.50 -50.16
C LEU A 124 -27.57 19.23 -51.49
N THR A 125 -28.82 19.64 -51.66
CA THR A 125 -29.58 19.37 -52.89
C THR A 125 -28.97 20.11 -54.08
N GLY A 126 -28.63 19.37 -55.13
CA GLY A 126 -27.88 19.85 -56.29
C GLY A 126 -26.37 19.62 -56.22
N MET A 127 -25.84 19.19 -55.07
CA MET A 127 -24.43 18.80 -54.92
C MET A 127 -24.18 17.34 -55.32
N TYR A 128 -22.93 16.89 -55.22
CA TYR A 128 -22.53 15.50 -55.46
C TYR A 128 -21.90 14.87 -54.22
N ILE A 129 -22.24 13.62 -53.96
CA ILE A 129 -21.67 12.79 -52.90
C ILE A 129 -21.23 11.46 -53.48
N GLY A 130 -20.12 10.93 -52.97
CA GLY A 130 -19.59 9.68 -53.48
C GLY A 130 -18.44 9.17 -52.64
N LYS A 131 -17.75 8.14 -53.13
CA LYS A 131 -16.54 7.64 -52.51
C LYS A 131 -15.30 7.97 -53.34
N TYR A 132 -14.22 8.30 -52.63
CA TYR A 132 -12.86 8.34 -53.16
C TYR A 132 -12.03 7.34 -52.39
N ALA A 133 -11.62 6.26 -53.05
CA ALA A 133 -10.83 5.19 -52.46
C ALA A 133 -11.40 4.73 -51.10
N SER A 134 -12.70 4.38 -51.07
CA SER A 134 -13.53 3.96 -49.92
C SER A 134 -14.05 5.06 -48.97
N LEU A 135 -13.49 6.28 -48.97
CA LEU A 135 -13.98 7.37 -48.11
C LEU A 135 -15.20 8.05 -48.73
N GLN A 136 -16.35 8.02 -48.05
CA GLN A 136 -17.54 8.74 -48.50
C GLN A 136 -17.41 10.24 -48.18
N GLN A 137 -17.55 11.09 -49.19
CA GLN A 137 -17.35 12.54 -49.09
C GLN A 137 -18.22 13.32 -50.10
N LEU A 138 -18.44 14.59 -49.81
CA LEU A 138 -18.93 15.56 -50.79
C LEU A 138 -17.79 15.97 -51.72
N GLY A 139 -18.09 16.10 -53.01
CA GLY A 139 -17.09 16.44 -54.02
C GLY A 139 -17.71 16.85 -55.34
N TYR A 140 -16.93 16.72 -56.41
CA TYR A 140 -17.36 16.95 -57.78
C TYR A 140 -17.02 15.74 -58.66
N PRO A 141 -17.83 15.45 -59.70
CA PRO A 141 -17.60 14.32 -60.59
C PRO A 141 -16.23 14.37 -61.26
N SER A 142 -15.51 13.26 -61.19
CA SER A 142 -14.32 12.99 -62.00
C SER A 142 -14.27 11.52 -62.37
N TYR A 143 -13.82 11.24 -63.59
CA TYR A 143 -13.62 9.88 -64.08
C TYR A 143 -12.13 9.55 -64.16
N ASP A 144 -11.75 8.38 -63.67
CA ASP A 144 -10.42 7.80 -63.85
C ASP A 144 -10.52 6.44 -64.56
N VAL A 145 -9.61 6.17 -65.50
CA VAL A 145 -9.64 4.93 -66.31
C VAL A 145 -9.47 3.68 -65.46
N LYS A 146 -8.73 3.75 -64.35
CA LYS A 146 -8.45 2.63 -63.45
C LYS A 146 -9.50 2.50 -62.35
N TYR A 147 -10.05 3.63 -61.89
CA TYR A 147 -10.88 3.67 -60.68
C TYR A 147 -12.37 3.98 -60.92
N GLY A 148 -12.74 4.39 -62.14
CA GLY A 148 -14.11 4.77 -62.49
C GLY A 148 -14.48 6.16 -62.00
N ASP A 149 -15.78 6.37 -61.78
CA ASP A 149 -16.33 7.61 -61.24
C ASP A 149 -15.99 7.77 -59.76
N GLN A 150 -15.55 8.97 -59.37
CA GLN A 150 -15.09 9.27 -58.02
C GLN A 150 -15.48 10.70 -57.60
N ALA A 151 -15.72 10.89 -56.32
CA ALA A 151 -15.94 12.21 -55.72
C ALA A 151 -14.60 12.89 -55.42
N THR A 152 -14.22 13.90 -56.22
CA THR A 152 -12.97 14.67 -56.03
C THR A 152 -13.25 16.14 -55.71
N PHE A 153 -12.23 17.00 -55.79
CA PHE A 153 -12.30 18.41 -55.42
C PHE A 153 -13.42 19.18 -56.12
N MET A 154 -14.34 19.76 -55.35
CA MET A 154 -15.32 20.73 -55.84
C MET A 154 -14.75 22.14 -55.89
N ALA A 155 -15.27 22.98 -56.80
CA ALA A 155 -14.91 24.39 -56.81
C ALA A 155 -15.42 25.09 -55.54
N PHE A 156 -14.61 25.99 -54.97
CA PHE A 156 -14.98 26.72 -53.74
C PHE A 156 -16.26 27.56 -53.89
N ALA A 157 -16.52 28.08 -55.10
CA ALA A 157 -17.74 28.82 -55.39
C ALA A 157 -19.00 27.96 -55.19
N ILE A 158 -18.98 26.69 -55.65
CA ILE A 158 -20.08 25.75 -55.46
C ILE A 158 -20.29 25.49 -53.97
N PHE A 159 -19.23 25.21 -53.21
CA PHE A 159 -19.34 25.04 -51.76
C PHE A 159 -19.99 26.26 -51.09
N ARG A 160 -19.56 27.47 -51.45
CA ARG A 160 -20.06 28.74 -50.89
C ARG A 160 -21.49 29.08 -51.25
N GLU A 161 -21.99 28.60 -52.38
CA GLU A 161 -23.41 28.76 -52.76
C GLU A 161 -24.33 27.96 -51.85
N HIS A 162 -23.84 26.84 -51.32
CA HIS A 162 -24.61 25.89 -50.52
C HIS A 162 -24.38 26.02 -49.01
N ALA A 163 -23.28 26.63 -48.57
CA ALA A 163 -22.88 26.71 -47.17
C ALA A 163 -23.12 28.10 -46.54
N GLN A 164 -23.70 28.12 -45.34
CA GLN A 164 -23.90 29.31 -44.53
C GLN A 164 -23.27 29.12 -43.14
N LEU A 165 -22.48 30.10 -42.69
CA LEU A 165 -21.97 30.14 -41.33
C LEU A 165 -23.12 30.45 -40.35
N ASN A 166 -23.11 29.80 -39.18
CA ASN A 166 -24.05 30.07 -38.10
C ASN A 166 -23.30 30.26 -36.78
N GLY A 167 -23.52 31.39 -36.12
CA GLY A 167 -22.86 31.73 -34.87
C GLY A 167 -21.34 31.94 -34.99
N LEU A 168 -20.72 32.19 -33.84
CA LEU A 168 -19.27 32.24 -33.70
C LEU A 168 -18.70 30.81 -33.55
N PRO A 169 -17.40 30.59 -33.80
CA PRO A 169 -16.77 29.30 -33.52
C PRO A 169 -16.84 28.95 -32.03
N GLU A 170 -17.34 27.75 -31.73
CA GLU A 170 -17.41 27.20 -30.36
C GLU A 170 -16.67 25.86 -30.30
N PRO A 171 -15.32 25.86 -30.15
CA PRO A 171 -14.52 24.64 -30.13
C PRO A 171 -14.92 23.65 -29.03
N ASN A 172 -15.44 24.14 -27.91
CA ASN A 172 -15.91 23.35 -26.77
C ASN A 172 -17.16 22.49 -27.08
N LYS A 173 -17.88 22.78 -28.17
CA LYS A 173 -19.03 21.97 -28.63
C LYS A 173 -18.62 20.90 -29.64
N VAL A 174 -17.34 20.81 -30.01
CA VAL A 174 -16.85 19.71 -30.86
C VAL A 174 -16.74 18.45 -30.00
N LYS A 175 -17.41 17.39 -30.44
CA LYS A 175 -17.41 16.09 -29.75
C LYS A 175 -16.30 15.21 -30.27
N VAL A 176 -15.38 14.82 -29.39
CA VAL A 176 -14.38 13.78 -29.69
C VAL A 176 -14.96 12.44 -29.27
N LEU A 177 -14.88 11.42 -30.12
CA LEU A 177 -15.32 10.07 -29.79
C LEU A 177 -14.16 9.24 -29.26
N ASP A 178 -14.22 8.84 -27.99
CA ASP A 178 -13.30 7.85 -27.43
C ASP A 178 -13.62 6.46 -27.97
N ILE A 179 -12.67 5.83 -28.67
CA ILE A 179 -12.84 4.52 -29.29
C ILE A 179 -11.59 3.65 -29.11
N ASN A 180 -11.77 2.33 -29.25
CA ASN A 180 -10.68 1.40 -29.48
C ASN A 180 -10.47 1.19 -30.98
N ILE A 181 -9.26 0.81 -31.38
CA ILE A 181 -8.97 0.52 -32.81
C ILE A 181 -9.86 -0.63 -33.32
N SER A 182 -10.20 -1.59 -32.47
CA SER A 182 -11.11 -2.70 -32.77
C SER A 182 -12.53 -2.28 -33.13
N ASP A 183 -12.98 -1.09 -32.71
CA ASP A 183 -14.36 -0.63 -32.91
C ASP A 183 -14.64 -0.22 -34.36
N LEU A 184 -13.58 0.09 -35.13
CA LEU A 184 -13.70 0.61 -36.49
C LEU A 184 -14.35 -0.38 -37.46
N GLY A 185 -14.18 -1.69 -37.24
CA GLY A 185 -14.85 -2.75 -38.01
C GLY A 185 -14.73 -2.61 -39.54
N ASN A 186 -15.50 -3.40 -40.30
CA ASN A 186 -15.65 -3.24 -41.75
C ASN A 186 -17.13 -3.30 -42.20
N SER A 187 -18.07 -3.24 -41.26
CA SER A 187 -19.50 -3.21 -41.58
C SER A 187 -19.88 -1.85 -42.15
N LYS A 188 -20.96 -1.82 -42.96
CA LYS A 188 -21.57 -0.58 -43.45
C LYS A 188 -21.83 0.41 -42.31
N ASP A 189 -22.42 -0.07 -41.22
CA ASP A 189 -22.79 0.77 -40.08
C ASP A 189 -21.57 1.39 -39.39
N ALA A 190 -20.49 0.61 -39.22
CA ALA A 190 -19.25 1.11 -38.65
C ALA A 190 -18.57 2.15 -39.56
N LEU A 191 -18.58 1.91 -40.88
CA LEU A 191 -18.06 2.86 -41.86
C LEU A 191 -18.86 4.18 -41.86
N ILE A 192 -20.20 4.11 -41.84
CA ILE A 192 -21.06 5.29 -41.77
C ILE A 192 -20.83 6.06 -40.47
N LYS A 193 -20.77 5.37 -39.33
CA LYS A 193 -20.58 5.98 -38.02
C LYS A 193 -19.22 6.65 -37.88
N TYR A 194 -18.14 5.95 -38.21
CA TYR A 194 -16.79 6.39 -37.88
C TYR A 194 -16.08 7.15 -39.00
N GLN A 195 -16.35 6.92 -40.30
CA GLN A 195 -15.63 7.66 -41.34
C GLN A 195 -15.77 9.17 -41.17
N SER A 196 -14.62 9.86 -41.22
CA SER A 196 -14.44 11.30 -41.00
C SER A 196 -14.67 11.78 -39.56
N GLN A 197 -14.91 10.89 -38.60
CA GLN A 197 -15.10 11.31 -37.21
C GLN A 197 -13.80 11.78 -36.57
N LEU A 198 -13.93 12.75 -35.66
CA LEU A 198 -12.85 13.11 -34.74
C LEU A 198 -12.88 12.12 -33.57
N VAL A 199 -11.82 11.34 -33.45
CA VAL A 199 -11.72 10.26 -32.45
C VAL A 199 -10.54 10.48 -31.53
N ARG A 200 -10.61 9.93 -30.32
CA ARG A 200 -9.48 9.77 -29.40
C ARG A 200 -9.17 8.28 -29.26
N LEU A 201 -7.91 7.93 -29.46
CA LEU A 201 -7.35 6.60 -29.21
C LEU A 201 -6.45 6.68 -27.99
N HIS A 202 -6.73 5.86 -26.99
CA HIS A 202 -5.98 5.87 -25.74
C HIS A 202 -4.79 4.92 -25.76
N ASN A 203 -3.72 5.33 -25.09
CA ASN A 203 -2.57 4.49 -24.76
C ASN A 203 -2.01 3.75 -26.00
N VAL A 204 -1.89 4.47 -27.12
CA VAL A 204 -1.34 3.93 -28.36
C VAL A 204 0.15 4.23 -28.46
N THR A 205 0.91 3.29 -29.00
CA THR A 205 2.36 3.42 -29.17
C THR A 205 2.72 3.38 -30.65
N PHE A 206 3.58 4.29 -31.10
CA PHE A 206 4.15 4.23 -32.44
C PHE A 206 5.19 3.10 -32.52
N GLU A 207 5.09 2.23 -33.51
CA GLU A 207 6.02 1.10 -33.71
C GLU A 207 7.47 1.57 -33.92
N GLU A 208 7.64 2.76 -34.52
CA GLU A 208 8.92 3.43 -34.71
C GLU A 208 9.11 4.65 -33.76
N GLY A 209 8.36 4.67 -32.65
CA GLY A 209 8.43 5.71 -31.62
C GLY A 209 9.85 5.92 -31.11
N GLY A 210 10.26 7.18 -30.91
CA GLY A 210 11.63 7.51 -30.51
C GLY A 210 12.72 7.17 -31.54
N LYS A 211 12.38 6.66 -32.74
CA LYS A 211 13.35 6.30 -33.79
C LYS A 211 13.14 7.12 -35.07
N ALA A 212 11.92 7.11 -35.61
CA ALA A 212 11.61 7.78 -36.88
C ALA A 212 10.92 9.14 -36.67
N THR A 213 10.76 9.89 -37.76
CA THR A 213 9.96 11.12 -37.85
C THR A 213 8.60 10.83 -38.51
N PHE A 214 7.62 11.73 -38.38
CA PHE A 214 6.31 11.54 -39.01
C PHE A 214 6.37 11.26 -40.52
N CYS A 215 7.27 11.93 -41.24
CA CYS A 215 7.56 11.67 -42.65
C CYS A 215 9.04 11.35 -42.88
N THR A 216 9.33 10.52 -43.89
CA THR A 216 10.69 10.16 -44.30
C THR A 216 11.43 11.31 -45.00
N ALA A 217 10.69 12.18 -45.71
CA ALA A 217 11.25 13.35 -46.39
C ALA A 217 10.19 14.45 -46.56
N HIS A 218 10.67 15.68 -46.77
CA HIS A 218 9.81 16.82 -47.08
C HIS A 218 9.09 16.59 -48.42
N LYS A 219 7.79 16.88 -48.47
CA LYS A 219 6.88 16.66 -49.62
C LYS A 219 6.62 15.20 -49.98
N GLU A 220 7.09 14.25 -49.16
CA GLU A 220 6.77 12.84 -49.30
C GLU A 220 5.78 12.41 -48.21
N ASN A 221 4.70 11.81 -48.68
CA ASN A 221 3.67 11.25 -47.83
C ASN A 221 4.16 9.97 -47.15
N THR A 222 3.91 9.84 -45.85
CA THR A 222 4.39 8.68 -45.08
C THR A 222 3.27 8.11 -44.22
N ASN A 223 3.27 6.78 -44.11
CA ASN A 223 2.41 6.02 -43.22
C ASN A 223 3.26 5.53 -42.07
N ARG A 224 2.80 5.74 -40.83
CA ARG A 224 3.39 5.17 -39.62
C ARG A 224 2.37 4.24 -38.97
N THR A 225 2.84 3.23 -38.27
CA THR A 225 1.97 2.29 -37.56
C THR A 225 1.92 2.64 -36.09
N ILE A 226 0.71 2.69 -35.54
CA ILE A 226 0.47 2.69 -34.09
C ILE A 226 -0.16 1.36 -33.69
N LYS A 227 0.07 0.95 -32.44
CA LYS A 227 -0.57 -0.21 -31.81
C LYS A 227 -1.23 0.21 -30.51
N ASP A 228 -2.42 -0.31 -30.24
CA ASP A 228 -3.04 -0.22 -28.92
C ASP A 228 -2.46 -1.27 -27.95
N ALA A 229 -2.94 -1.25 -26.70
CA ALA A 229 -2.54 -2.21 -25.66
C ALA A 229 -2.87 -3.68 -26.02
N ASN A 230 -3.80 -3.92 -26.95
CA ASN A 230 -4.19 -5.24 -27.44
C ASN A 230 -3.41 -5.66 -28.70
N ASN A 231 -2.37 -4.90 -29.09
CA ASN A 231 -1.60 -5.06 -30.32
C ASN A 231 -2.40 -4.91 -31.63
N VAL A 232 -3.59 -4.30 -31.59
CA VAL A 232 -4.34 -3.97 -32.81
C VAL A 232 -3.66 -2.77 -33.47
N SER A 233 -3.39 -2.89 -34.77
CA SER A 233 -2.63 -1.87 -35.51
C SER A 233 -3.53 -0.91 -36.27
N LEU A 234 -3.17 0.38 -36.27
CA LEU A 234 -3.78 1.39 -37.11
C LEU A 234 -2.70 2.21 -37.83
N THR A 235 -3.00 2.61 -39.07
CA THR A 235 -2.10 3.50 -39.82
C THR A 235 -2.33 4.95 -39.43
N VAL A 236 -1.28 5.67 -39.05
CA VAL A 236 -1.27 7.15 -38.96
C VAL A 236 -0.69 7.71 -40.25
N ARG A 237 -1.51 8.44 -41.00
CA ARG A 237 -1.16 9.02 -42.29
C ARG A 237 -0.71 10.48 -42.12
N THR A 238 0.51 10.79 -42.53
CA THR A 238 1.04 12.17 -42.49
C THR A 238 1.52 12.66 -43.85
N SER A 239 1.13 13.88 -44.20
CA SER A 239 1.55 14.61 -45.39
C SER A 239 2.96 15.14 -45.24
N GLY A 240 3.79 14.96 -46.27
CA GLY A 240 5.13 15.56 -46.31
C GLY A 240 5.12 17.09 -46.37
N TYR A 241 3.96 17.71 -46.57
CA TYR A 241 3.76 19.16 -46.50
C TYR A 241 3.30 19.65 -45.11
N ALA A 242 3.06 18.74 -44.16
CA ALA A 242 2.69 19.11 -42.81
C ALA A 242 3.86 19.84 -42.13
N THR A 243 3.59 20.92 -41.41
CA THR A 243 4.57 21.70 -40.63
C THR A 243 5.39 20.85 -39.66
N PHE A 244 4.86 19.70 -39.24
CA PHE A 244 5.48 18.76 -38.33
C PHE A 244 6.07 17.51 -39.00
N TRP A 245 6.20 17.47 -40.34
CA TRP A 245 6.67 16.30 -41.09
C TRP A 245 8.01 15.73 -40.57
N ALA A 246 8.94 16.60 -40.16
CA ALA A 246 10.26 16.22 -39.65
C ALA A 246 10.30 15.99 -38.13
N THR A 247 9.16 16.09 -37.44
CA THR A 247 9.10 15.92 -35.99
C THR A 247 9.28 14.44 -35.67
N LYS A 248 10.11 14.16 -34.67
CA LYS A 248 10.36 12.81 -34.17
C LYS A 248 9.07 12.24 -33.57
N LEU A 249 8.77 10.97 -33.86
CA LEU A 249 7.64 10.28 -33.27
C LEU A 249 7.82 10.20 -31.74
N PRO A 250 6.74 10.37 -30.96
CA PRO A 250 6.82 10.27 -29.51
C PRO A 250 7.33 8.89 -29.10
N GLU A 251 8.11 8.88 -28.03
CA GLU A 251 8.64 7.66 -27.42
C GLU A 251 7.68 7.22 -26.31
N GLY A 252 7.29 5.95 -26.33
CA GLY A 252 6.32 5.40 -25.38
C GLY A 252 4.85 5.66 -25.78
N PRO A 253 3.90 5.27 -24.90
CA PRO A 253 2.48 5.41 -25.17
C PRO A 253 2.02 6.88 -25.11
N VAL A 254 1.04 7.21 -25.94
CA VAL A 254 0.40 8.52 -26.03
C VAL A 254 -1.10 8.37 -26.29
N ASP A 255 -1.88 9.40 -26.01
CA ASP A 255 -3.25 9.50 -26.50
C ASP A 255 -3.26 10.29 -27.79
N LEU A 256 -3.90 9.75 -28.83
CA LEU A 256 -3.97 10.40 -30.13
C LEU A 256 -5.39 10.84 -30.44
N VAL A 257 -5.55 12.13 -30.68
CA VAL A 257 -6.78 12.70 -31.24
C VAL A 257 -6.59 12.88 -32.75
N GLY A 258 -7.56 12.51 -33.56
CA GLY A 258 -7.42 12.69 -35.00
C GLY A 258 -8.67 12.35 -35.77
N ILE A 259 -8.67 12.68 -37.06
CA ILE A 259 -9.78 12.36 -37.95
C ILE A 259 -9.54 10.96 -38.51
N ILE A 260 -10.46 10.04 -38.25
CA ILE A 260 -10.39 8.70 -38.82
C ILE A 260 -10.94 8.73 -40.25
N SER A 261 -10.21 8.14 -41.19
CA SER A 261 -10.54 8.05 -42.61
C SER A 261 -10.35 6.62 -43.08
N THR A 262 -10.85 6.28 -44.26
CA THR A 262 -10.43 5.07 -44.97
C THR A 262 -9.70 5.43 -46.26
N TYR A 263 -8.86 4.52 -46.74
CA TYR A 263 -8.23 4.60 -48.05
C TYR A 263 -8.00 3.18 -48.60
N ASN A 264 -8.52 2.89 -49.79
CA ASN A 264 -8.51 1.55 -50.41
C ASN A 264 -9.01 0.44 -49.45
N GLY A 265 -10.07 0.71 -48.70
CA GLY A 265 -10.68 -0.25 -47.77
C GLY A 265 -10.00 -0.37 -46.41
N THR A 266 -8.92 0.37 -46.14
CA THR A 266 -8.20 0.32 -44.87
C THR A 266 -8.41 1.60 -44.06
N TRP A 267 -8.63 1.47 -42.75
CA TRP A 267 -8.69 2.59 -41.82
C TRP A 267 -7.34 3.26 -41.61
N GLN A 268 -7.36 4.59 -41.50
CA GLN A 268 -6.19 5.42 -41.20
C GLN A 268 -6.58 6.63 -40.36
N LEU A 269 -5.71 7.02 -39.43
CA LEU A 269 -5.84 8.23 -38.63
C LEU A 269 -5.07 9.38 -39.29
N VAL A 270 -5.69 10.56 -39.38
CA VAL A 270 -5.07 11.80 -39.86
C VAL A 270 -5.07 12.82 -38.73
N LEU A 271 -3.89 13.18 -38.25
CA LEU A 271 -3.72 14.21 -37.22
C LEU A 271 -3.98 15.60 -37.80
N ARG A 272 -4.61 16.50 -37.04
CA ARG A 272 -4.81 17.90 -37.48
C ARG A 272 -3.58 18.74 -37.16
N SER A 273 -2.89 18.46 -36.07
CA SER A 273 -1.64 19.14 -35.67
C SER A 273 -0.83 18.30 -34.67
N LEU A 274 0.25 18.84 -34.10
CA LEU A 274 0.94 18.19 -32.99
C LEU A 274 0.19 18.29 -31.65
N ASP A 275 -0.73 19.25 -31.50
CA ASP A 275 -1.55 19.40 -30.28
C ASP A 275 -2.53 18.23 -30.09
N ASP A 276 -2.71 17.43 -31.14
CA ASP A 276 -3.51 16.20 -31.17
C ASP A 276 -2.73 14.99 -30.60
N ILE A 277 -1.45 15.14 -30.27
CA ILE A 277 -0.66 14.16 -29.54
C ILE A 277 -0.67 14.59 -28.07
N LEU A 278 -1.51 13.92 -27.30
CA LEU A 278 -1.66 14.17 -25.87
C LEU A 278 -0.72 13.22 -25.11
N GLY A 279 -0.17 13.70 -23.99
CA GLY A 279 0.30 12.75 -22.98
C GLY A 279 -0.85 11.79 -22.63
N VAL A 280 -0.56 10.54 -22.33
CA VAL A 280 -1.60 9.55 -21.97
C VAL A 280 -2.52 10.16 -20.93
N ASP A 281 -3.81 10.29 -21.25
CA ASP A 281 -4.80 10.68 -20.26
C ASP A 281 -4.95 9.48 -19.33
N THR A 282 -4.25 9.54 -18.20
CA THR A 282 -4.28 8.47 -17.21
C THR A 282 -5.57 8.54 -16.38
N LYS A 283 -6.49 9.46 -16.64
CA LYS A 283 -7.69 9.64 -15.83
C LYS A 283 -8.63 8.43 -15.92
N GLY A 284 -9.08 7.94 -14.78
CA GLY A 284 -9.83 6.69 -14.64
C GLY A 284 -8.98 5.42 -14.66
N THR A 285 -7.64 5.54 -14.62
CA THR A 285 -6.72 4.41 -14.36
C THR A 285 -6.51 4.22 -12.86
N LYS A 286 -5.92 3.08 -12.45
CA LYS A 286 -5.62 2.79 -11.05
C LYS A 286 -4.74 3.85 -10.39
N ASP A 287 -3.83 4.45 -11.15
CA ASP A 287 -2.87 5.45 -10.67
C ASP A 287 -3.39 6.89 -10.73
N ASN A 288 -4.39 7.15 -11.57
CA ASN A 288 -5.06 8.44 -11.67
C ASN A 288 -6.58 8.24 -11.80
N PRO A 289 -7.27 7.83 -10.72
CA PRO A 289 -8.71 7.56 -10.72
C PRO A 289 -9.56 8.84 -10.89
N TYR A 290 -10.82 8.67 -11.28
CA TYR A 290 -11.84 9.71 -11.10
C TYR A 290 -12.16 9.90 -9.62
N ASP A 291 -12.45 11.11 -9.18
CA ASP A 291 -13.01 11.36 -7.86
C ASP A 291 -14.54 11.18 -7.86
N ILE A 292 -15.16 11.38 -6.70
CA ILE A 292 -16.60 11.13 -6.52
C ILE A 292 -17.44 12.22 -7.19
N ILE A 293 -16.96 13.47 -7.20
CA ILE A 293 -17.65 14.56 -7.90
C ILE A 293 -17.63 14.32 -9.42
N GLU A 294 -16.50 13.91 -9.97
CA GLU A 294 -16.39 13.55 -11.38
C GLU A 294 -17.30 12.37 -11.75
N ALA A 295 -17.46 11.38 -10.86
CA ALA A 295 -18.44 10.30 -11.05
C ALA A 295 -19.88 10.81 -11.08
N ILE A 296 -20.24 11.74 -10.19
CA ILE A 296 -21.56 12.36 -10.13
C ILE A 296 -21.83 13.20 -11.39
N GLU A 297 -20.83 13.94 -11.88
CA GLU A 297 -20.93 14.67 -13.14
C GLU A 297 -21.18 13.73 -14.32
N GLN A 298 -20.46 12.61 -14.40
CA GLN A 298 -20.67 11.59 -15.45
C GLN A 298 -22.10 11.04 -15.44
N ILE A 299 -22.66 10.81 -14.25
CA ILE A 299 -24.06 10.37 -14.09
C ILE A 299 -25.02 11.47 -14.54
N ALA A 300 -24.78 12.72 -14.12
CA ALA A 300 -25.64 13.85 -14.45
C ALA A 300 -25.65 14.18 -15.95
N THR A 301 -24.54 13.96 -16.65
CA THR A 301 -24.40 14.20 -18.10
C THR A 301 -24.64 12.95 -18.95
N ASP A 302 -25.10 11.83 -18.37
CA ASP A 302 -25.30 10.53 -19.03
C ASP A 302 -24.07 10.09 -19.86
N THR A 303 -22.87 10.35 -19.30
CA THR A 303 -21.59 10.07 -19.95
C THR A 303 -21.07 8.73 -19.49
N ASN A 304 -21.27 7.70 -20.32
CA ASN A 304 -20.77 6.36 -20.05
C ASN A 304 -19.31 6.20 -20.55
N VAL A 305 -18.36 6.21 -19.61
CA VAL A 305 -16.92 6.00 -19.87
C VAL A 305 -16.48 4.54 -19.69
N GLY A 306 -17.43 3.60 -19.54
CA GLY A 306 -17.17 2.20 -19.25
C GLY A 306 -16.61 1.96 -17.85
N LYS A 307 -16.05 0.76 -17.63
CA LYS A 307 -15.49 0.36 -16.33
C LYS A 307 -14.16 1.10 -16.09
N LYS A 308 -14.10 1.99 -15.10
CA LYS A 308 -12.96 2.86 -14.74
C LYS A 308 -12.68 2.81 -13.24
N TRP A 309 -11.52 3.32 -12.83
CA TRP A 309 -11.16 3.47 -11.41
C TRP A 309 -11.68 4.78 -10.84
N TYR A 310 -12.28 4.69 -9.65
CA TYR A 310 -12.78 5.81 -8.86
C TYR A 310 -12.11 5.82 -7.48
N THR A 311 -12.02 6.99 -6.86
CA THR A 311 -11.52 7.15 -5.49
C THR A 311 -12.35 8.12 -4.67
N GLY A 312 -12.47 7.82 -3.38
CA GLY A 312 -13.15 8.65 -2.38
C GLY A 312 -12.93 8.07 -0.98
N PHE A 313 -13.70 8.52 0.00
CA PHE A 313 -13.58 8.11 1.39
C PHE A 313 -14.79 7.30 1.84
N ILE A 314 -14.56 6.22 2.59
CA ILE A 314 -15.65 5.43 3.18
C ILE A 314 -16.28 6.24 4.30
N VAL A 315 -17.51 6.73 4.11
CA VAL A 315 -18.19 7.62 5.08
C VAL A 315 -19.36 6.97 5.80
N GLY A 316 -19.85 5.82 5.33
CA GLY A 316 -20.99 5.15 5.96
C GLY A 316 -21.53 3.93 5.22
N THR A 317 -22.73 3.51 5.59
CA THR A 317 -23.51 2.47 4.91
C THR A 317 -24.93 2.98 4.65
N VAL A 318 -25.71 2.27 3.82
CA VAL A 318 -27.16 2.47 3.78
C VAL A 318 -27.77 1.96 5.12
N LYS A 319 -28.92 2.47 5.55
CA LYS A 319 -29.62 1.92 6.73
C LYS A 319 -30.27 0.55 6.42
N PRO A 320 -30.50 -0.31 7.43
CA PRO A 320 -31.28 -1.54 7.25
C PRO A 320 -32.64 -1.27 6.63
N GLU A 321 -33.13 -2.21 5.82
CA GLU A 321 -34.47 -2.20 5.18
C GLU A 321 -34.73 -1.10 4.14
N VAL A 322 -33.78 -0.19 3.90
CA VAL A 322 -33.88 0.81 2.82
C VAL A 322 -33.67 0.15 1.47
N THR A 323 -34.64 0.33 0.56
CA THR A 323 -34.57 -0.16 -0.83
C THR A 323 -34.42 0.96 -1.86
N THR A 324 -34.65 2.22 -1.45
CA THR A 324 -34.46 3.42 -2.25
C THR A 324 -33.94 4.53 -1.35
N VAL A 325 -32.81 5.14 -1.72
CA VAL A 325 -32.20 6.28 -1.02
C VAL A 325 -32.71 7.56 -1.66
N SER A 326 -33.52 8.28 -0.90
CA SER A 326 -34.17 9.53 -1.32
C SER A 326 -33.66 10.75 -0.54
N SER A 327 -33.02 10.51 0.61
CA SER A 327 -32.43 11.55 1.45
C SER A 327 -31.26 11.00 2.27
N THR A 328 -30.50 11.88 2.91
CA THR A 328 -29.41 11.50 3.82
C THR A 328 -29.89 10.75 5.07
N ASP A 329 -31.17 10.87 5.42
CA ASP A 329 -31.78 10.09 6.51
C ASP A 329 -31.84 8.59 6.20
N ASP A 330 -31.71 8.19 4.94
CA ASP A 330 -31.65 6.78 4.51
C ASP A 330 -30.25 6.17 4.68
N LEU A 331 -29.25 6.99 5.03
CA LEU A 331 -27.85 6.61 5.20
C LEU A 331 -27.43 6.61 6.68
N GLN A 332 -26.45 5.80 7.01
CA GLN A 332 -25.84 5.70 8.33
C GLN A 332 -24.36 6.09 8.25
N PHE A 333 -23.98 7.18 8.92
CA PHE A 333 -22.60 7.70 8.93
C PHE A 333 -21.84 7.42 10.24
N GLU A 334 -22.52 6.90 11.25
CA GLU A 334 -21.96 6.65 12.59
C GLU A 334 -22.14 5.19 13.00
N ALA A 335 -21.14 4.66 13.71
CA ALA A 335 -21.17 3.33 14.29
C ALA A 335 -22.21 3.24 15.43
N PRO A 336 -22.80 2.06 15.70
CA PRO A 336 -22.49 0.74 15.13
C PRO A 336 -23.21 0.47 13.80
N PHE A 337 -22.44 0.06 12.78
CA PHE A 337 -22.99 -0.31 11.47
C PHE A 337 -23.63 -1.70 11.52
N ILE A 338 -24.83 -1.83 10.95
CA ILE A 338 -25.65 -3.04 11.07
C ILE A 338 -25.57 -3.91 9.80
N ILE A 339 -25.39 -3.28 8.63
CA ILE A 339 -25.33 -3.98 7.34
C ILE A 339 -23.89 -4.06 6.82
N ASN A 340 -23.60 -5.10 6.06
CA ASN A 340 -22.28 -5.36 5.49
C ASN A 340 -22.32 -5.58 3.97
N ASN A 341 -23.37 -5.12 3.29
CA ASN A 341 -23.57 -5.33 1.86
C ASN A 341 -23.56 -4.02 1.04
N THR A 342 -23.35 -2.87 1.68
CA THR A 342 -23.20 -1.56 1.01
C THR A 342 -22.16 -0.71 1.70
N LEU A 343 -21.56 0.22 0.95
CA LEU A 343 -20.78 1.34 1.44
C LEU A 343 -21.31 2.63 0.82
N VAL A 344 -21.18 3.73 1.57
CA VAL A 344 -21.34 5.10 1.08
C VAL A 344 -19.93 5.68 0.97
N ILE A 345 -19.58 6.11 -0.24
CA ILE A 345 -18.28 6.70 -0.56
C ILE A 345 -18.48 8.18 -0.83
N GLY A 346 -17.83 9.03 -0.04
CA GLY A 346 -17.88 10.49 -0.15
C GLY A 346 -16.64 11.06 -0.83
N GLN A 347 -16.74 12.29 -1.35
CA GLN A 347 -15.59 13.02 -1.89
C GLN A 347 -14.50 13.28 -0.84
N SER A 348 -14.89 13.51 0.42
CA SER A 348 -14.02 13.67 1.58
C SER A 348 -14.50 12.82 2.76
N ALA A 349 -13.65 12.64 3.78
CA ALA A 349 -14.02 11.90 5.00
C ALA A 349 -15.20 12.54 5.76
N GLU A 350 -15.46 13.83 5.54
CA GLU A 350 -16.53 14.63 6.13
C GLU A 350 -17.79 14.73 5.26
N SER A 351 -17.80 14.14 4.06
CA SER A 351 -18.95 14.18 3.14
C SER A 351 -20.17 13.49 3.76
N ARG A 352 -21.33 14.17 3.75
CA ARG A 352 -22.59 13.70 4.38
C ARG A 352 -23.82 14.02 3.52
N SER A 353 -23.66 14.43 2.26
CA SER A 353 -24.76 14.81 1.35
C SER A 353 -24.92 13.79 0.22
N LEU A 354 -26.05 13.81 -0.49
CA LEU A 354 -26.20 13.06 -1.74
C LEU A 354 -25.50 13.73 -2.93
N ASP A 355 -25.14 15.01 -2.79
CA ASP A 355 -24.42 15.78 -3.83
C ASP A 355 -22.91 15.46 -3.86
N ASP A 356 -22.38 14.86 -2.80
CA ASP A 356 -20.96 14.55 -2.64
C ASP A 356 -20.70 13.08 -2.27
N CYS A 357 -21.72 12.22 -2.36
CA CYS A 357 -21.62 10.79 -2.05
C CYS A 357 -22.20 9.90 -3.16
N VAL A 358 -21.60 8.72 -3.29
CA VAL A 358 -22.09 7.62 -4.14
C VAL A 358 -22.24 6.34 -3.32
N ILE A 359 -23.14 5.46 -3.73
CA ILE A 359 -23.33 4.14 -3.13
C ILE A 359 -22.55 3.09 -3.89
N VAL A 360 -21.99 2.13 -3.15
CA VAL A 360 -21.33 0.93 -3.71
C VAL A 360 -21.93 -0.32 -3.06
N ARG A 361 -22.41 -1.26 -3.87
CA ARG A 361 -22.78 -2.59 -3.36
C ARG A 361 -21.54 -3.44 -3.11
N LEU A 362 -21.60 -4.23 -2.05
CA LEU A 362 -20.60 -5.25 -1.73
C LEU A 362 -21.18 -6.63 -2.08
N PRO A 363 -20.76 -7.26 -3.19
CA PRO A 363 -21.28 -8.56 -3.60
C PRO A 363 -21.06 -9.64 -2.53
N GLN A 364 -21.96 -10.61 -2.45
CA GLN A 364 -21.80 -11.74 -1.52
C GLN A 364 -20.55 -12.55 -1.86
N GLU A 365 -19.83 -12.99 -0.81
CA GLU A 365 -18.60 -13.80 -0.93
C GLU A 365 -17.48 -13.12 -1.75
N SER A 366 -17.55 -11.79 -1.93
CA SER A 366 -16.48 -11.02 -2.56
C SER A 366 -15.44 -10.55 -1.54
N ALA A 367 -14.20 -10.39 -2.00
CA ALA A 367 -13.12 -9.84 -1.19
C ALA A 367 -13.45 -8.41 -0.73
N LEU A 368 -14.06 -7.58 -1.59
CA LEU A 368 -14.48 -6.22 -1.22
C LEU A 368 -15.48 -6.24 -0.05
N ARG A 369 -16.38 -7.23 0.00
CA ARG A 369 -17.28 -7.41 1.15
C ARG A 369 -16.54 -7.91 2.39
N GLU A 370 -15.66 -8.89 2.24
CA GLU A 370 -14.87 -9.46 3.33
C GLU A 370 -14.01 -8.41 4.03
N TYR A 371 -13.31 -7.56 3.27
CA TYR A 371 -12.32 -6.61 3.80
C TYR A 371 -12.82 -5.18 3.94
N GLY A 372 -13.82 -4.77 3.16
CA GLY A 372 -14.23 -3.36 3.07
C GLY A 372 -15.43 -2.96 3.93
N ASN A 373 -16.25 -3.91 4.37
CA ASN A 373 -17.51 -3.57 5.03
C ASN A 373 -17.31 -2.95 6.43
N LEU A 374 -18.16 -1.99 6.81
CA LEU A 374 -18.04 -1.26 8.08
C LEU A 374 -18.61 -1.98 9.32
N ARG A 375 -19.39 -3.04 9.14
CA ARG A 375 -19.97 -3.81 10.26
C ARG A 375 -18.88 -4.64 10.93
N GLU A 376 -18.13 -5.39 10.14
CA GLU A 376 -17.01 -6.22 10.59
C GLU A 376 -15.71 -5.40 10.69
N HIS A 377 -15.54 -4.35 9.88
CA HIS A 377 -14.36 -3.46 9.90
C HIS A 377 -14.72 -1.99 10.15
N PRO A 378 -15.21 -1.63 11.34
CA PRO A 378 -15.58 -0.24 11.66
C PRO A 378 -14.39 0.74 11.59
N THR A 379 -13.16 0.25 11.68
CA THR A 379 -11.92 1.03 11.51
C THR A 379 -11.68 1.51 10.07
N ASN A 380 -12.44 1.01 9.09
CA ASN A 380 -12.38 1.49 7.72
C ASN A 380 -13.15 2.82 7.53
N LEU A 381 -13.93 3.26 8.51
CA LEU A 381 -14.61 4.54 8.46
C LEU A 381 -13.59 5.69 8.35
N GLY A 382 -13.77 6.53 7.35
CA GLY A 382 -12.90 7.67 7.05
C GLY A 382 -11.67 7.33 6.21
N LYS A 383 -11.43 6.06 5.87
CA LYS A 383 -10.31 5.66 5.02
C LYS A 383 -10.59 5.92 3.54
N GLN A 384 -9.53 6.22 2.79
CA GLN A 384 -9.64 6.32 1.33
C GLN A 384 -9.81 4.92 0.71
N ILE A 385 -10.68 4.82 -0.30
CA ILE A 385 -10.90 3.63 -1.11
C ILE A 385 -10.66 3.97 -2.59
N TRP A 386 -10.15 2.99 -3.32
CA TRP A 386 -10.10 2.98 -4.77
C TRP A 386 -10.86 1.76 -5.24
N LEU A 387 -11.75 1.92 -6.20
CA LEU A 387 -12.53 0.81 -6.71
C LEU A 387 -12.85 0.98 -8.19
N GLN A 388 -12.92 -0.14 -8.90
CA GLN A 388 -13.26 -0.20 -10.30
C GLN A 388 -14.77 -0.42 -10.46
N GLY A 389 -15.38 0.28 -11.41
CA GLY A 389 -16.81 0.14 -11.69
C GLY A 389 -17.27 1.08 -12.79
N VAL A 390 -18.58 1.27 -12.90
CA VAL A 390 -19.23 2.18 -13.85
C VAL A 390 -20.08 3.17 -13.06
N ALA A 391 -19.83 4.46 -13.24
CA ALA A 391 -20.68 5.50 -12.66
C ALA A 391 -22.10 5.39 -13.24
N GLY A 392 -23.10 5.30 -12.37
CA GLY A 392 -24.48 5.10 -12.75
C GLY A 392 -25.42 5.38 -11.59
N THR A 393 -26.64 4.86 -11.66
CA THR A 393 -27.62 5.01 -10.57
C THR A 393 -28.00 3.65 -10.01
N GLU A 394 -28.07 3.55 -8.69
CA GLU A 394 -28.56 2.37 -7.99
C GLU A 394 -29.32 2.78 -6.72
N MET A 395 -30.34 2.01 -6.33
CA MET A 395 -31.22 2.34 -5.20
C MET A 395 -31.82 3.77 -5.30
N GLY A 396 -32.01 4.29 -6.52
CA GLY A 396 -32.58 5.63 -6.75
C GLY A 396 -31.63 6.81 -6.51
N THR A 397 -30.32 6.57 -6.34
CA THR A 397 -29.30 7.62 -6.16
C THR A 397 -28.02 7.32 -6.94
N ASN A 398 -27.03 8.21 -6.87
CA ASN A 398 -25.72 8.07 -7.53
C ASN A 398 -24.95 6.87 -6.97
N ALA A 399 -24.37 6.06 -7.84
CA ALA A 399 -23.68 4.82 -7.47
C ALA A 399 -22.50 4.51 -8.39
N ILE A 400 -21.54 3.74 -7.86
CA ILE A 400 -20.58 3.02 -8.69
C ILE A 400 -21.04 1.57 -8.79
N THR A 401 -21.43 1.18 -10.00
CA THR A 401 -22.03 -0.11 -10.32
C THR A 401 -21.04 -1.03 -11.03
N GLN A 402 -21.43 -2.27 -11.31
CA GLN A 402 -20.60 -3.24 -12.05
C GLN A 402 -19.21 -3.52 -11.42
N ASN A 403 -19.13 -3.44 -10.09
CA ASN A 403 -18.00 -3.89 -9.31
C ASN A 403 -18.28 -5.33 -8.82
N GLU A 404 -17.40 -6.28 -9.15
CA GLU A 404 -17.54 -7.69 -8.76
C GLU A 404 -16.93 -7.96 -7.37
N GLY A 405 -16.15 -7.03 -6.85
CA GLY A 405 -15.51 -7.08 -5.54
C GLY A 405 -14.31 -8.01 -5.48
N THR A 406 -13.69 -8.32 -6.63
CA THR A 406 -12.46 -9.11 -6.71
C THR A 406 -11.25 -8.30 -6.24
N VAL A 407 -10.18 -8.98 -5.83
CA VAL A 407 -8.98 -8.37 -5.23
C VAL A 407 -8.24 -7.39 -6.15
N ASP A 408 -8.46 -7.49 -7.47
CA ASP A 408 -7.84 -6.63 -8.48
C ASP A 408 -8.67 -5.37 -8.75
N GLU A 409 -9.94 -5.34 -8.30
CA GLU A 409 -10.91 -4.29 -8.59
C GLU A 409 -11.04 -3.25 -7.48
N PHE A 410 -10.32 -3.40 -6.37
CA PHE A 410 -10.31 -2.39 -5.31
C PHE A 410 -9.02 -2.41 -4.48
N ARG A 411 -8.79 -1.31 -3.77
CA ARG A 411 -7.86 -1.22 -2.64
C ARG A 411 -8.42 -0.25 -1.61
N ILE A 412 -8.15 -0.50 -0.34
CA ILE A 412 -8.52 0.42 0.75
C ILE A 412 -7.23 0.81 1.46
N GLU A 413 -7.11 2.08 1.83
CA GLU A 413 -5.94 2.61 2.51
C GLU A 413 -5.58 1.78 3.76
N GLY A 414 -4.36 1.25 3.81
CA GLY A 414 -3.92 0.43 4.94
C GLY A 414 -4.73 -0.85 5.15
N VAL A 415 -5.27 -1.46 4.09
CA VAL A 415 -5.91 -2.78 4.09
C VAL A 415 -5.32 -3.63 2.97
N GLU A 416 -4.75 -4.78 3.31
CA GLU A 416 -4.14 -5.72 2.35
C GLU A 416 -5.19 -6.69 1.78
N THR A 417 -5.29 -6.79 0.45
CA THR A 417 -6.38 -7.53 -0.24
C THR A 417 -5.91 -8.58 -1.27
N GLY A 418 -4.62 -8.65 -1.63
CA GLY A 418 -4.03 -9.82 -2.32
C GLY A 418 -4.04 -9.92 -3.86
N GLY A 419 -4.13 -8.82 -4.65
CA GLY A 419 -4.32 -8.86 -6.14
C GLY A 419 -3.46 -7.97 -7.08
N GLY A 420 -2.34 -7.35 -6.66
CA GLY A 420 -1.58 -6.46 -7.58
C GLY A 420 -0.67 -7.17 -8.60
N SER A 421 -0.49 -6.66 -9.83
CA SER A 421 0.68 -7.03 -10.66
C SER A 421 1.96 -6.36 -10.14
N VAL A 422 3.13 -6.64 -10.71
CA VAL A 422 4.40 -5.96 -10.37
C VAL A 422 4.69 -4.86 -11.38
N ASP A 423 4.70 -3.60 -10.92
CA ASP A 423 4.97 -2.43 -11.75
C ASP A 423 6.40 -2.46 -12.31
N ALA A 424 6.58 -1.94 -13.53
CA ALA A 424 7.88 -1.85 -14.17
C ALA A 424 8.78 -0.85 -13.43
N GLY A 425 10.07 -1.18 -13.26
CA GLY A 425 11.02 -0.34 -12.54
C GLY A 425 12.36 -0.16 -13.25
N ASN A 426 13.32 0.43 -12.55
CA ASN A 426 14.66 0.74 -13.08
C ASN A 426 15.77 -0.21 -12.60
N GLY A 427 15.42 -1.26 -11.85
CA GLY A 427 16.34 -2.28 -11.35
C GLY A 427 17.04 -1.90 -10.05
N THR A 428 16.58 -0.86 -9.35
CA THR A 428 17.05 -0.49 -8.00
C THR A 428 16.17 -1.13 -6.93
N GLU A 429 16.62 -1.17 -5.67
CA GLU A 429 15.81 -1.73 -4.57
C GLU A 429 14.45 -1.05 -4.40
N ALA A 430 14.40 0.28 -4.58
CA ALA A 430 13.16 1.06 -4.48
C ALA A 430 12.26 0.93 -5.73
N SER A 431 12.80 0.48 -6.86
CA SER A 431 12.10 0.34 -8.13
C SER A 431 12.70 -0.85 -8.90
N PRO A 432 12.44 -2.08 -8.45
CA PRO A 432 13.01 -3.29 -9.05
C PRO A 432 12.48 -3.48 -10.46
N TYR A 433 13.23 -4.18 -11.32
CA TYR A 433 12.68 -4.65 -12.59
C TYR A 433 11.52 -5.60 -12.33
N ASN A 434 10.47 -5.54 -13.14
CA ASN A 434 9.47 -6.61 -13.16
C ASN A 434 9.93 -7.75 -14.09
N VAL A 435 9.20 -8.86 -14.09
CA VAL A 435 9.57 -10.08 -14.83
C VAL A 435 9.51 -9.81 -16.33
N SER A 436 8.48 -9.14 -16.83
CA SER A 436 8.36 -8.78 -18.25
C SER A 436 9.57 -8.00 -18.77
N GLN A 437 10.13 -7.08 -17.97
CA GLN A 437 11.35 -6.35 -18.33
C GLN A 437 12.54 -7.29 -18.50
N VAL A 438 12.73 -8.23 -17.58
CA VAL A 438 13.83 -9.20 -17.63
C VAL A 438 13.66 -10.17 -18.80
N VAL A 439 12.44 -10.61 -19.11
CA VAL A 439 12.13 -11.41 -20.31
C VAL A 439 12.49 -10.65 -21.57
N ALA A 440 12.10 -9.37 -21.67
CA ALA A 440 12.36 -8.52 -22.84
C ALA A 440 13.87 -8.24 -23.07
N MET A 441 14.69 -8.25 -22.02
CA MET A 441 16.16 -8.14 -22.14
C MET A 441 16.79 -9.36 -22.86
N GLY A 442 16.10 -10.50 -22.87
CA GLY A 442 16.52 -11.70 -23.58
C GLY A 442 17.72 -12.42 -22.96
N THR A 443 18.19 -13.47 -23.64
CA THR A 443 19.20 -14.41 -23.09
C THR A 443 20.64 -13.91 -23.19
N SER A 444 20.87 -12.76 -23.83
CA SER A 444 22.17 -12.11 -23.99
C SER A 444 22.49 -11.13 -22.86
N ALA A 445 21.50 -10.79 -22.03
CA ALA A 445 21.63 -9.84 -20.93
C ALA A 445 22.63 -10.33 -19.87
N ASN A 446 23.38 -9.39 -19.29
CA ASN A 446 24.35 -9.66 -18.23
C ASN A 446 24.54 -8.39 -17.38
N GLU A 447 23.50 -8.02 -16.63
CA GLU A 447 23.48 -6.83 -15.77
C GLU A 447 23.60 -7.24 -14.30
N SER A 448 24.73 -6.92 -13.67
CA SER A 448 24.97 -7.19 -12.25
C SER A 448 24.39 -6.10 -11.35
N ASP A 449 24.20 -6.44 -10.07
CA ASP A 449 23.78 -5.52 -9.01
C ASP A 449 22.42 -4.87 -9.28
N LYS A 450 21.45 -5.69 -9.67
CA LYS A 450 20.07 -5.30 -9.98
C LYS A 450 19.09 -5.96 -9.02
N TRP A 451 17.95 -5.30 -8.86
CA TRP A 451 16.79 -5.86 -8.18
C TRP A 451 15.71 -6.24 -9.19
N MET A 452 15.07 -7.40 -9.01
CA MET A 452 13.94 -7.87 -9.81
C MET A 452 12.81 -8.37 -8.89
N ALA A 453 11.58 -7.94 -9.11
CA ALA A 453 10.40 -8.32 -8.34
C ALA A 453 9.39 -9.12 -9.18
N GLY A 454 8.67 -10.03 -8.52
CA GLY A 454 7.63 -10.84 -9.11
C GLY A 454 6.99 -11.80 -8.11
N TYR A 455 6.05 -12.61 -8.59
CA TYR A 455 5.38 -13.66 -7.83
C TYR A 455 6.02 -15.01 -8.12
N ILE A 456 6.26 -15.84 -7.09
CA ILE A 456 6.73 -17.21 -7.28
C ILE A 456 5.57 -18.03 -7.83
N VAL A 457 5.64 -18.48 -9.08
CA VAL A 457 4.55 -19.20 -9.76
C VAL A 457 4.87 -20.67 -10.02
N GLY A 458 6.11 -21.09 -9.80
CA GLY A 458 6.51 -22.47 -10.07
C GLY A 458 7.98 -22.77 -9.85
N TRP A 459 8.46 -23.84 -10.49
CA TRP A 459 9.83 -24.33 -10.45
C TRP A 459 10.17 -25.13 -11.71
N VAL A 460 11.45 -25.38 -11.94
CA VAL A 460 11.98 -26.19 -13.06
C VAL A 460 12.47 -27.54 -12.55
N ASP A 461 11.93 -28.61 -13.12
CA ASP A 461 12.33 -29.99 -12.84
C ASP A 461 13.65 -30.36 -13.52
N ASN A 462 14.71 -30.36 -12.72
CA ASN A 462 16.07 -30.67 -13.18
C ASN A 462 16.27 -32.14 -13.59
N SER A 463 15.36 -33.05 -13.23
CA SER A 463 15.44 -34.46 -13.67
C SER A 463 15.13 -34.60 -15.16
N LYS A 464 14.43 -33.62 -15.74
CA LYS A 464 14.12 -33.52 -17.16
C LYS A 464 15.14 -32.64 -17.87
N ASN A 465 15.34 -32.90 -19.18
CA ASN A 465 16.28 -32.15 -20.03
C ASN A 465 17.72 -32.07 -19.49
N ASN A 466 18.11 -33.00 -18.60
CA ASN A 466 19.40 -33.02 -17.92
C ASN A 466 19.78 -31.67 -17.25
N GLY A 467 18.77 -30.89 -16.85
CA GLY A 467 18.95 -29.54 -16.30
C GLY A 467 19.56 -28.51 -17.26
N GLN A 468 19.50 -28.74 -18.58
CA GLN A 468 20.19 -27.91 -19.57
C GLN A 468 19.35 -26.72 -20.06
N TYR A 469 18.04 -26.90 -20.20
CA TYR A 469 17.10 -25.86 -20.64
C TYR A 469 15.71 -26.04 -20.02
N ALA A 470 14.95 -24.94 -19.97
CA ALA A 470 13.57 -24.89 -19.49
C ALA A 470 12.61 -24.83 -20.70
N ASP A 471 11.54 -25.61 -20.64
CA ASP A 471 10.46 -25.69 -21.63
C ASP A 471 9.13 -26.08 -20.95
N GLU A 472 8.08 -26.23 -21.74
CA GLU A 472 6.74 -26.64 -21.31
C GLU A 472 6.68 -28.01 -20.59
N THR A 473 7.70 -28.86 -20.73
CA THR A 473 7.70 -30.21 -20.17
C THR A 473 8.35 -30.30 -18.79
N ASN A 474 9.20 -29.32 -18.44
CA ASN A 474 9.91 -29.28 -17.16
C ASN A 474 9.65 -28.02 -16.32
N CYS A 475 8.95 -27.01 -16.84
CA CYS A 475 8.39 -25.93 -16.03
C CYS A 475 7.11 -26.40 -15.34
N MET A 476 7.11 -26.38 -14.01
CA MET A 476 6.05 -26.90 -13.16
C MET A 476 5.45 -25.75 -12.35
N PHE A 477 4.14 -25.53 -12.44
CA PHE A 477 3.41 -24.44 -11.77
C PHE A 477 2.63 -24.91 -10.54
N THR A 478 3.02 -26.06 -10.00
CA THR A 478 2.35 -26.73 -8.88
C THR A 478 3.35 -27.38 -7.94
N THR A 479 2.94 -27.60 -6.70
CA THR A 479 3.66 -28.39 -5.69
C THR A 479 3.12 -29.83 -5.65
N PRO A 480 3.88 -30.84 -5.19
CA PRO A 480 5.20 -30.73 -4.54
C PRO A 480 6.33 -30.48 -5.54
N ALA A 481 7.24 -29.58 -5.18
CA ALA A 481 8.46 -29.41 -5.93
C ALA A 481 9.47 -30.51 -5.61
N THR A 482 10.34 -30.85 -6.56
CA THR A 482 11.43 -31.83 -6.35
C THR A 482 12.82 -31.23 -6.48
N SER A 483 12.94 -29.98 -6.95
CA SER A 483 14.19 -29.25 -7.08
C SER A 483 14.20 -28.04 -6.13
N PRO A 484 15.10 -28.00 -5.12
CA PRO A 484 15.22 -26.84 -4.25
C PRO A 484 16.07 -25.72 -4.87
N THR A 485 16.63 -25.92 -6.06
CA THR A 485 17.71 -25.06 -6.59
C THR A 485 17.23 -23.87 -7.40
N ASN A 486 15.94 -23.80 -7.71
CA ASN A 486 15.38 -22.81 -8.61
C ASN A 486 13.90 -22.56 -8.30
N VAL A 487 13.39 -21.41 -8.76
CA VAL A 487 11.96 -21.06 -8.82
C VAL A 487 11.66 -20.32 -10.13
N LEU A 488 10.42 -20.41 -10.58
CA LEU A 488 9.84 -19.60 -11.66
C LEU A 488 9.12 -18.41 -11.06
N VAL A 489 9.38 -17.23 -11.61
CA VAL A 489 8.80 -15.97 -11.13
C VAL A 489 8.09 -15.28 -12.30
N ALA A 490 6.90 -14.71 -12.06
CA ALA A 490 6.08 -13.99 -13.03
C ALA A 490 5.52 -12.66 -12.48
N ASP A 491 4.98 -11.79 -13.35
CA ASP A 491 4.39 -10.51 -12.91
C ASP A 491 3.04 -10.67 -12.19
N VAL A 492 2.40 -11.83 -12.34
CA VAL A 492 1.07 -12.16 -11.78
C VAL A 492 1.14 -13.52 -11.08
N ALA A 493 0.52 -13.65 -9.91
CA ALA A 493 0.59 -14.85 -9.07
C ALA A 493 0.00 -16.13 -9.70
N THR A 494 -0.87 -15.99 -10.70
CA THR A 494 -1.56 -17.11 -11.37
C THR A 494 -0.99 -17.43 -12.75
N GLU A 495 0.16 -16.86 -13.13
CA GLU A 495 0.75 -17.10 -14.45
C GLU A 495 1.26 -18.54 -14.59
N THR A 496 0.91 -19.18 -15.71
CA THR A 496 1.29 -20.56 -16.05
C THR A 496 2.01 -20.68 -17.39
N ASP A 497 2.17 -19.58 -18.11
CA ASP A 497 2.96 -19.52 -19.33
C ASP A 497 4.44 -19.33 -19.00
N TRP A 498 5.23 -20.39 -19.17
CA TRP A 498 6.66 -20.39 -18.87
C TRP A 498 7.46 -19.37 -19.69
N THR A 499 6.96 -18.96 -20.86
CA THR A 499 7.62 -17.98 -21.73
C THR A 499 7.56 -16.56 -21.16
N LYS A 500 6.63 -16.31 -20.23
CA LYS A 500 6.49 -15.05 -19.48
C LYS A 500 7.14 -15.09 -18.10
N CYS A 501 7.78 -16.20 -17.76
CA CYS A 501 8.45 -16.39 -16.48
C CYS A 501 9.95 -16.13 -16.60
N VAL A 502 10.59 -15.84 -15.47
CA VAL A 502 12.05 -15.83 -15.32
C VAL A 502 12.44 -16.93 -14.36
N VAL A 503 13.48 -17.71 -14.71
CA VAL A 503 14.03 -18.71 -13.80
C VAL A 503 15.06 -18.05 -12.90
N VAL A 504 14.83 -18.14 -11.59
CA VAL A 504 15.74 -17.62 -10.57
C VAL A 504 16.59 -18.77 -10.03
N ASN A 505 17.91 -18.60 -10.05
CA ASN A 505 18.84 -19.52 -9.40
C ASN A 505 18.90 -19.23 -7.91
N LEU A 506 18.66 -20.24 -7.07
CA LEU A 506 18.75 -20.11 -5.62
C LEU A 506 20.09 -20.65 -5.12
N PRO A 507 21.07 -19.80 -4.77
CA PRO A 507 22.33 -20.24 -4.18
C PRO A 507 22.15 -20.60 -2.69
N ASN A 508 23.10 -21.35 -2.13
CA ASN A 508 23.14 -21.64 -0.70
C ASN A 508 23.68 -20.45 0.13
N THR A 509 24.11 -19.36 -0.51
CA THR A 509 24.58 -18.14 0.16
C THR A 509 23.46 -17.59 1.05
N ASP A 510 23.78 -17.20 2.28
CA ASP A 510 22.87 -16.59 3.26
C ASP A 510 21.51 -17.29 3.40
N ASN A 511 21.50 -18.62 3.22
CA ASN A 511 20.32 -19.48 3.32
C ASN A 511 19.17 -19.16 2.34
N ILE A 512 19.45 -18.40 1.27
CA ILE A 512 18.45 -18.01 0.25
C ILE A 512 17.72 -19.24 -0.31
N ARG A 513 18.47 -20.32 -0.60
CA ARG A 513 17.88 -21.56 -1.10
C ARG A 513 16.83 -22.12 -0.15
N ALA A 514 17.19 -22.39 1.11
CA ALA A 514 16.30 -23.07 2.04
C ALA A 514 15.04 -22.26 2.36
N SER A 515 15.08 -20.92 2.22
CA SER A 515 13.94 -20.05 2.56
C SER A 515 13.01 -19.74 1.39
N VAL A 516 13.52 -19.75 0.15
CA VAL A 516 12.71 -19.37 -1.02
C VAL A 516 12.14 -20.60 -1.73
N ASN A 517 12.82 -21.74 -1.69
CA ASN A 517 12.47 -22.87 -2.54
C ASN A 517 11.14 -23.53 -2.17
N LEU A 518 10.47 -24.09 -3.18
CA LEU A 518 9.15 -24.74 -3.07
C LEU A 518 9.18 -26.19 -2.56
N VAL A 519 10.36 -26.80 -2.39
CA VAL A 519 10.49 -28.14 -1.78
C VAL A 519 10.33 -28.03 -0.27
N ASP A 520 11.10 -27.12 0.32
CA ASP A 520 11.11 -26.87 1.76
C ASP A 520 9.94 -25.96 2.17
N ASN A 521 9.51 -25.03 1.29
CA ASN A 521 8.43 -24.07 1.55
C ASN A 521 7.36 -24.08 0.44
N PRO A 522 6.50 -25.12 0.36
CA PRO A 522 5.45 -25.20 -0.66
C PRO A 522 4.47 -24.01 -0.64
N THR A 523 4.27 -23.40 0.53
CA THR A 523 3.41 -22.22 0.74
C THR A 523 3.95 -20.93 0.12
N ASN A 524 5.21 -20.92 -0.34
CA ASN A 524 5.76 -19.79 -1.07
C ASN A 524 5.22 -19.66 -2.50
N LEU A 525 4.50 -20.67 -3.00
CA LEU A 525 3.80 -20.57 -4.28
C LEU A 525 2.72 -19.48 -4.20
N GLY A 526 2.76 -18.52 -5.13
CA GLY A 526 1.88 -17.36 -5.19
C GLY A 526 2.36 -16.14 -4.41
N ARG A 527 3.49 -16.22 -3.69
CA ARG A 527 4.02 -15.11 -2.88
C ARG A 527 4.84 -14.11 -3.68
N LYS A 528 4.82 -12.83 -3.25
CA LYS A 528 5.48 -11.72 -3.93
C LYS A 528 6.88 -11.47 -3.35
N ILE A 529 7.91 -11.50 -4.19
CA ILE A 529 9.32 -11.41 -3.78
C ILE A 529 10.13 -10.53 -4.74
N ALA A 530 11.15 -9.86 -4.21
CA ALA A 530 12.20 -9.14 -4.92
C ALA A 530 13.54 -9.82 -4.68
N PHE A 531 14.34 -10.02 -5.72
CA PHE A 531 15.66 -10.62 -5.68
C PHE A 531 16.74 -9.60 -6.02
N HIS A 532 17.85 -9.63 -5.30
CA HIS A 532 19.05 -8.83 -5.57
C HIS A 532 20.14 -9.72 -6.15
N GLY A 533 20.59 -9.43 -7.36
CA GLY A 533 21.54 -10.27 -8.07
C GLY A 533 21.87 -9.77 -9.47
N THR A 534 22.07 -10.71 -10.39
CA THR A 534 22.49 -10.46 -11.78
C THR A 534 21.44 -10.98 -12.76
N VAL A 535 20.97 -10.10 -13.65
CA VAL A 535 20.16 -10.49 -14.80
C VAL A 535 21.06 -11.20 -15.81
N ARG A 536 20.89 -12.51 -15.99
CA ARG A 536 21.67 -13.30 -16.94
C ARG A 536 21.03 -14.65 -17.26
N LYS A 537 21.39 -15.21 -18.42
CA LYS A 537 20.87 -16.51 -18.88
C LYS A 537 20.95 -17.63 -17.82
N TYR A 538 19.83 -18.30 -17.61
CA TYR A 538 19.72 -19.54 -16.82
C TYR A 538 18.75 -20.51 -17.50
N PHE A 539 19.06 -21.81 -17.53
CA PHE A 539 18.27 -22.82 -18.29
C PHE A 539 17.95 -22.42 -19.74
N ALA A 540 18.92 -21.80 -20.43
CA ALA A 540 18.78 -21.30 -21.81
C ALA A 540 17.65 -20.26 -22.05
N MET A 541 17.08 -19.68 -21.00
CA MET A 541 16.08 -18.60 -21.06
C MET A 541 16.52 -17.38 -20.24
N PRO A 542 15.81 -16.23 -20.33
CA PRO A 542 16.05 -15.10 -19.45
C PRO A 542 15.99 -15.55 -17.99
N GLY A 543 17.01 -15.17 -17.22
CA GLY A 543 17.24 -15.71 -15.89
C GLY A 543 17.74 -14.64 -14.94
N PHE A 544 17.67 -14.98 -13.66
CA PHE A 544 18.21 -14.15 -12.59
C PHE A 544 19.09 -15.03 -11.70
N ARG A 545 20.37 -14.68 -11.58
CA ARG A 545 21.39 -15.53 -10.95
C ARG A 545 22.31 -14.72 -10.04
N ASP A 546 23.25 -15.43 -9.43
CA ASP A 546 24.30 -14.84 -8.60
C ASP A 546 23.68 -13.97 -7.49
N LEU A 547 22.63 -14.51 -6.86
CA LEU A 547 21.88 -13.80 -5.83
C LEU A 547 22.76 -13.47 -4.63
N VAL A 548 22.63 -12.24 -4.15
CA VAL A 548 23.27 -11.74 -2.94
C VAL A 548 22.24 -11.35 -1.87
N GLY A 549 20.94 -11.33 -2.21
CA GLY A 549 19.86 -11.06 -1.28
C GLY A 549 18.47 -11.22 -1.91
N TYR A 550 17.44 -11.13 -1.09
CA TYR A 550 16.04 -11.04 -1.52
C TYR A 550 15.22 -10.29 -0.46
N LYS A 551 14.01 -9.90 -0.83
CA LYS A 551 13.05 -9.14 -0.02
C LYS A 551 11.63 -9.59 -0.35
N TRP A 552 10.82 -9.99 0.61
CA TRP A 552 9.42 -10.27 0.33
C TRP A 552 8.66 -8.94 0.21
N LEU A 553 7.81 -8.85 -0.81
CA LEU A 553 7.00 -7.67 -1.08
C LEU A 553 5.55 -7.84 -0.64
N ASP A 554 5.19 -9.02 -0.11
CA ASP A 554 3.90 -9.35 0.47
C ASP A 554 3.88 -9.22 2.01
N GLY A 555 4.86 -8.52 2.57
CA GLY A 555 5.00 -8.37 4.02
C GLY A 555 5.72 -9.54 4.72
N GLY A 556 6.29 -10.50 3.98
CA GLY A 556 7.25 -11.48 4.53
C GLY A 556 8.59 -10.85 4.96
N SER A 557 9.38 -11.55 5.77
CA SER A 557 10.70 -11.07 6.22
C SER A 557 11.80 -11.17 5.16
N ASP A 558 12.51 -10.08 4.90
CA ASP A 558 13.62 -9.97 3.91
C ASP A 558 14.92 -10.73 4.26
N LYS A 559 14.82 -11.78 5.08
CA LYS A 559 15.93 -12.64 5.52
C LYS A 559 15.40 -14.04 5.81
N PRO A 560 16.28 -15.07 5.73
CA PRO A 560 15.88 -16.47 5.81
C PRO A 560 14.95 -16.75 6.97
N ASP A 561 14.01 -17.68 6.79
CA ASP A 561 13.23 -18.24 7.88
C ASP A 561 14.18 -18.68 9.02
N GLU A 562 14.35 -17.79 10.01
CA GLU A 562 14.03 -18.20 11.36
C GLU A 562 12.57 -18.61 11.33
N PRO A 563 12.20 -19.79 11.84
CA PRO A 563 10.97 -20.40 11.38
C PRO A 563 9.76 -19.56 11.80
N ASP A 564 8.78 -19.39 10.92
CA ASP A 564 7.58 -18.55 11.03
C ASP A 564 7.82 -17.03 11.22
N GLN A 565 7.22 -16.17 10.39
CA GLN A 565 7.00 -14.77 10.79
C GLN A 565 5.62 -14.62 11.44
N PRO A 566 5.51 -13.75 12.45
CA PRO A 566 4.39 -13.70 13.36
C PRO A 566 3.12 -13.24 12.66
N GLY A 567 2.04 -14.00 12.85
CA GLY A 567 0.70 -13.41 12.76
C GLY A 567 0.63 -12.16 13.65
N THR A 568 -0.25 -11.22 13.31
CA THR A 568 -0.47 -9.98 14.07
C THR A 568 -0.33 -10.24 15.56
N PRO A 569 0.59 -9.55 16.27
CA PRO A 569 0.84 -9.80 17.67
C PRO A 569 -0.47 -9.80 18.47
N VAL A 570 -0.77 -10.94 19.08
CA VAL A 570 -1.99 -11.09 19.87
C VAL A 570 -1.81 -10.35 21.20
N THR A 571 -2.90 -9.88 21.76
CA THR A 571 -2.91 -9.23 23.09
C THR A 571 -3.42 -10.18 24.19
N SER A 572 -3.73 -11.42 23.82
CA SER A 572 -4.15 -12.49 24.71
C SER A 572 -3.89 -13.87 24.10
N LEU A 573 -3.70 -14.89 24.95
CA LEU A 573 -3.71 -16.32 24.64
C LEU A 573 -4.83 -16.98 25.46
N ASP A 574 -5.56 -17.90 24.85
CA ASP A 574 -6.50 -18.80 25.54
C ASP A 574 -6.58 -20.09 24.74
N GLU A 575 -5.74 -21.06 25.10
CA GLU A 575 -5.54 -22.29 24.33
C GLU A 575 -5.81 -23.53 25.19
N THR A 576 -6.81 -24.30 24.76
CA THR A 576 -7.27 -25.55 25.40
C THR A 576 -7.26 -26.74 24.42
N PHE A 577 -6.61 -26.58 23.27
CA PHE A 577 -6.45 -27.55 22.19
C PHE A 577 -7.74 -28.25 21.74
N PRO A 578 -8.86 -27.55 21.49
CA PRO A 578 -10.18 -28.16 21.32
C PRO A 578 -10.26 -29.22 20.20
N THR A 579 -9.40 -29.12 19.19
CA THR A 579 -9.33 -30.03 18.04
C THR A 579 -8.20 -31.05 18.10
N ALA A 580 -7.41 -31.07 19.18
CA ALA A 580 -6.19 -31.89 19.32
C ALA A 580 -5.22 -31.76 18.15
N THR A 581 -5.11 -30.54 17.62
CA THR A 581 -4.15 -30.13 16.59
C THR A 581 -3.32 -28.96 17.13
N ILE A 582 -2.13 -28.75 16.59
CA ILE A 582 -1.36 -27.54 16.91
C ILE A 582 -2.12 -26.33 16.35
N PRO A 583 -2.49 -25.32 17.18
CA PRO A 583 -3.29 -24.19 16.73
C PRO A 583 -2.50 -23.25 15.81
N THR A 584 -3.19 -22.57 14.91
CA THR A 584 -2.58 -21.59 13.99
C THR A 584 -1.84 -20.50 14.79
N GLY A 585 -0.60 -20.20 14.38
CA GLY A 585 0.28 -19.23 15.05
C GLY A 585 1.13 -19.81 16.18
N TRP A 586 0.84 -21.03 16.65
CA TRP A 586 1.72 -21.78 17.55
C TRP A 586 2.68 -22.65 16.75
N LYS A 587 3.88 -22.85 17.31
CA LYS A 587 5.00 -23.47 16.58
C LYS A 587 5.70 -24.53 17.40
N VAL A 588 6.16 -25.59 16.73
CA VAL A 588 7.02 -26.63 17.33
C VAL A 588 8.41 -26.58 16.70
N VAL A 589 9.46 -26.44 17.52
CA VAL A 589 10.85 -26.45 17.07
C VAL A 589 11.67 -27.46 17.87
N THR A 590 12.26 -28.45 17.21
CA THR A 590 13.12 -29.46 17.86
C THR A 590 14.58 -29.14 17.59
N THR A 591 15.34 -28.87 18.65
CA THR A 591 16.74 -28.44 18.58
C THR A 591 17.73 -29.55 18.92
N SER A 592 17.27 -30.65 19.54
CA SER A 592 18.09 -31.85 19.79
C SER A 592 17.22 -33.11 19.84
N GLY A 593 17.68 -34.19 19.19
CA GLY A 593 16.93 -35.44 19.07
C GLY A 593 15.81 -35.39 18.01
N ASN A 594 14.96 -36.42 17.98
CA ASN A 594 13.91 -36.58 16.95
C ASN A 594 12.48 -36.67 17.52
N ARG A 595 12.23 -36.04 18.67
CA ARG A 595 10.93 -36.03 19.33
C ARG A 595 10.39 -34.61 19.43
N ASN A 596 9.14 -34.45 19.00
CA ASN A 596 8.47 -33.16 18.89
C ASN A 596 7.34 -33.07 19.93
N TRP A 597 6.96 -31.85 20.29
CA TRP A 597 5.63 -31.62 20.86
C TRP A 597 4.55 -32.03 19.85
N GLN A 598 3.52 -32.71 20.31
CA GLN A 598 2.41 -33.19 19.50
C GLN A 598 1.08 -32.99 20.24
N ALA A 599 0.06 -32.52 19.53
CA ALA A 599 -1.29 -32.43 20.07
C ALA A 599 -1.96 -33.82 20.08
N SER A 600 -2.76 -34.11 21.10
CA SER A 600 -3.42 -35.41 21.27
C SER A 600 -4.65 -35.28 22.17
N THR A 601 -5.62 -36.18 22.02
CA THR A 601 -6.76 -36.32 22.94
C THR A 601 -6.62 -37.59 23.77
N PHE A 602 -6.84 -37.49 25.08
CA PHE A 602 -6.94 -38.64 25.97
C PHE A 602 -8.04 -38.43 27.02
N SER A 603 -8.90 -39.45 27.21
CA SER A 603 -10.03 -39.40 28.15
C SER A 603 -10.94 -38.16 28.01
N GLY A 604 -11.11 -37.66 26.79
CA GLY A 604 -11.96 -36.50 26.50
C GLY A 604 -11.32 -35.14 26.73
N ASN A 605 -10.06 -35.10 27.20
CA ASN A 605 -9.25 -33.88 27.27
C ASN A 605 -8.25 -33.81 26.12
N SER A 606 -8.05 -32.64 25.54
CA SER A 606 -7.10 -32.43 24.45
C SER A 606 -5.97 -31.51 24.92
N PHE A 607 -4.73 -31.88 24.62
CA PHE A 607 -3.54 -31.21 25.14
C PHE A 607 -2.36 -31.40 24.18
N VAL A 608 -1.24 -30.72 24.42
CA VAL A 608 0.04 -31.04 23.76
C VAL A 608 0.93 -31.87 24.68
N SER A 609 1.69 -32.79 24.10
CA SER A 609 2.58 -33.68 24.84
C SER A 609 3.92 -33.88 24.14
N CYS A 610 4.96 -34.16 24.92
CA CYS A 610 6.28 -34.54 24.40
C CYS A 610 6.90 -35.64 25.26
N THR A 611 7.66 -36.54 24.63
CA THR A 611 8.34 -37.66 25.31
C THR A 611 9.60 -38.08 24.55
N GLY A 612 10.64 -38.47 25.28
CA GLY A 612 11.83 -39.11 24.72
C GLY A 612 11.64 -40.60 24.42
N TYR A 613 10.54 -41.22 24.87
CA TYR A 613 10.29 -42.66 24.71
C TYR A 613 10.28 -43.09 23.24
N ASN A 614 10.94 -44.21 22.92
CA ASN A 614 11.16 -44.71 21.56
C ASN A 614 11.81 -43.70 20.58
N GLY A 615 12.39 -42.60 21.07
CA GLY A 615 13.10 -41.63 20.27
C GLY A 615 14.58 -41.96 20.12
N THR A 616 15.25 -41.23 19.24
CA THR A 616 16.69 -41.18 19.09
C THR A 616 17.21 -39.85 19.68
N PRO A 617 17.95 -39.87 20.80
CA PRO A 617 18.48 -38.65 21.40
C PRO A 617 19.55 -38.02 20.51
N GLY A 618 19.64 -36.69 20.53
CA GLY A 618 20.73 -35.93 19.90
C GLY A 618 21.94 -35.81 20.82
N THR A 619 22.88 -34.96 20.44
CA THR A 619 24.11 -34.69 21.23
C THR A 619 23.80 -34.17 22.64
N ASP A 620 22.70 -33.42 22.81
CA ASP A 620 22.29 -32.82 24.09
C ASP A 620 21.08 -33.52 24.72
N GLY A 621 20.74 -34.73 24.25
CA GLY A 621 19.52 -35.46 24.63
C GLY A 621 18.33 -35.10 23.72
N PHE A 622 17.14 -35.00 24.30
CA PHE A 622 15.94 -34.50 23.62
C PHE A 622 15.65 -33.07 24.04
N GLU A 623 15.48 -32.20 23.05
CA GLU A 623 15.09 -30.81 23.25
C GLU A 623 14.09 -30.39 22.18
N SER A 624 12.87 -30.06 22.61
CA SER A 624 11.79 -29.59 21.73
C SER A 624 11.03 -28.43 22.38
N TRP A 625 10.68 -27.44 21.58
CA TRP A 625 10.07 -26.19 21.99
C TRP A 625 8.67 -26.09 21.42
N PHE A 626 7.71 -25.72 22.25
CA PHE A 626 6.38 -25.29 21.82
C PHE A 626 6.24 -23.79 22.09
N ILE A 627 6.02 -23.01 21.05
CA ILE A 627 6.19 -21.55 21.07
C ILE A 627 4.87 -20.89 20.69
N SER A 628 4.44 -19.90 21.46
CA SER A 628 3.22 -19.13 21.21
C SER A 628 3.32 -18.29 19.93
N PRO A 629 2.20 -17.75 19.41
CA PRO A 629 2.23 -16.60 18.52
C PRO A 629 2.98 -15.42 19.17
N ALA A 630 3.33 -14.42 18.36
CA ALA A 630 3.81 -13.14 18.88
C ALA A 630 2.76 -12.52 19.80
N VAL A 631 3.19 -12.06 20.98
CA VAL A 631 2.34 -11.38 21.95
C VAL A 631 2.80 -9.94 22.08
N ASP A 632 1.93 -8.98 21.74
CA ASP A 632 2.20 -7.57 22.05
C ASP A 632 1.90 -7.31 23.53
N MET A 633 2.95 -7.35 24.34
CA MET A 633 2.89 -7.11 25.76
C MET A 633 2.45 -5.68 26.11
N ASN A 634 2.40 -4.75 25.15
CA ASN A 634 1.83 -3.42 25.42
C ASN A 634 0.30 -3.44 25.39
N GLY A 635 -0.30 -4.33 24.60
CA GLY A 635 -1.75 -4.50 24.50
C GLY A 635 -2.33 -5.55 25.46
N VAL A 636 -1.50 -6.38 26.11
CA VAL A 636 -1.96 -7.35 27.12
C VAL A 636 -2.46 -6.65 28.37
N THR A 637 -3.76 -6.77 28.64
CA THR A 637 -4.46 -6.13 29.78
C THR A 637 -4.16 -6.80 31.12
N ASN A 638 -3.96 -8.13 31.12
CA ASN A 638 -3.54 -8.93 32.28
C ASN A 638 -2.29 -9.75 31.94
N LYS A 639 -1.11 -9.27 32.37
CA LYS A 639 0.20 -9.87 32.09
C LYS A 639 0.54 -11.04 33.02
N VAL A 640 -0.42 -11.94 33.20
CA VAL A 640 -0.26 -13.16 33.97
C VAL A 640 -0.47 -14.33 33.02
N LEU A 641 0.54 -15.18 32.93
CA LEU A 641 0.47 -16.44 32.21
C LEU A 641 0.05 -17.54 33.19
N THR A 642 -0.98 -18.30 32.83
CA THR A 642 -1.37 -19.52 33.54
C THR A 642 -1.46 -20.68 32.56
N PHE A 643 -1.09 -21.87 32.99
CA PHE A 643 -1.23 -23.12 32.23
C PHE A 643 -1.29 -24.31 33.19
N THR A 644 -1.62 -25.49 32.69
CA THR A 644 -1.56 -26.73 33.46
C THR A 644 -0.58 -27.72 32.85
N THR A 645 0.08 -28.51 33.69
CA THR A 645 0.98 -29.59 33.23
C THR A 645 0.67 -30.91 33.92
N ALA A 646 0.86 -32.01 33.22
CA ALA A 646 0.86 -33.36 33.79
C ALA A 646 2.13 -34.09 33.39
N ALA A 647 2.59 -35.01 34.24
CA ALA A 647 3.77 -35.82 34.00
C ALA A 647 3.42 -37.30 34.07
N GLY A 648 3.99 -38.09 33.16
CA GLY A 648 3.70 -39.51 33.01
C GLY A 648 4.95 -40.38 33.03
N TYR A 649 4.79 -41.57 33.61
CA TYR A 649 5.78 -42.65 33.68
C TYR A 649 7.07 -42.29 34.43
N ALA A 650 7.92 -43.30 34.70
CA ALA A 650 9.26 -43.07 35.22
C ALA A 650 10.22 -42.67 34.10
N GLY A 651 11.11 -41.73 34.37
CA GLY A 651 12.22 -41.42 33.48
C GLY A 651 12.63 -39.95 33.50
N SER A 652 13.55 -39.62 32.60
CA SER A 652 14.05 -38.25 32.41
C SER A 652 13.11 -37.45 31.51
N GLY A 653 12.76 -36.23 31.91
CA GLY A 653 11.92 -35.32 31.14
C GLY A 653 11.33 -34.24 32.03
N THR A 654 11.40 -32.98 31.58
CA THR A 654 10.82 -31.83 32.26
C THR A 654 10.38 -30.78 31.25
N VAL A 655 9.53 -29.86 31.70
CA VAL A 655 9.13 -28.66 30.95
C VAL A 655 9.70 -27.44 31.64
N GLU A 656 10.36 -26.58 30.88
CA GLU A 656 10.82 -25.28 31.32
C GLU A 656 10.11 -24.20 30.50
N VAL A 657 9.79 -23.05 31.11
CA VAL A 657 9.07 -21.97 30.44
C VAL A 657 9.96 -20.74 30.30
N TYR A 658 9.91 -20.09 29.15
CA TYR A 658 10.75 -18.95 28.81
C TYR A 658 9.94 -17.86 28.11
N VAL A 659 10.35 -16.60 28.27
CA VAL A 659 10.06 -15.53 27.31
C VAL A 659 11.20 -15.49 26.30
N LEU A 660 10.86 -15.47 25.03
CA LEU A 660 11.77 -15.45 23.89
C LEU A 660 11.65 -14.14 23.12
N SER A 661 12.78 -13.58 22.68
CA SER A 661 12.82 -12.38 21.86
C SER A 661 12.44 -12.61 20.38
N SER A 662 12.56 -13.84 19.91
CA SER A 662 12.06 -14.31 18.60
C SER A 662 11.45 -15.69 18.77
N ASN A 663 10.79 -16.21 17.74
CA ASN A 663 10.22 -17.55 17.74
C ASN A 663 11.21 -18.63 17.26
N ASP A 664 12.47 -18.29 17.01
CA ASP A 664 13.55 -19.25 16.90
C ASP A 664 14.26 -19.40 18.25
N PRO A 665 14.08 -20.53 18.96
CA PRO A 665 14.72 -20.71 20.25
C PRO A 665 16.24 -20.74 20.13
N THR A 666 16.84 -21.11 18.99
CA THR A 666 18.30 -21.27 18.84
C THR A 666 19.05 -19.94 18.91
N THR A 667 18.41 -18.85 18.49
CA THR A 667 18.97 -17.49 18.40
C THR A 667 18.32 -16.50 19.36
N ALA A 668 17.09 -16.77 19.83
CA ALA A 668 16.37 -15.89 20.75
C ALA A 668 17.13 -15.68 22.07
N GLN A 669 17.05 -14.44 22.58
CA GLN A 669 17.31 -14.17 23.99
C GLN A 669 16.23 -14.86 24.81
N ARG A 670 16.65 -15.67 25.80
CA ARG A 670 15.75 -16.51 26.60
C ARG A 670 15.76 -16.04 28.04
N THR A 671 14.60 -15.62 28.54
CA THR A 671 14.42 -15.31 29.96
C THR A 671 13.59 -16.42 30.59
N LYS A 672 14.20 -17.20 31.49
CA LYS A 672 13.51 -18.31 32.17
C LYS A 672 12.46 -17.75 33.13
N LEU A 673 11.24 -18.29 33.05
CA LEU A 673 10.16 -17.96 33.97
C LEU A 673 10.12 -18.95 35.13
N GLN A 674 9.75 -18.44 36.31
CA GLN A 674 9.49 -19.27 37.48
C GLN A 674 8.04 -19.75 37.42
N ALA A 675 7.84 -21.01 37.04
CA ALA A 675 6.52 -21.62 36.95
C ALA A 675 6.53 -22.99 37.64
N LYS A 676 5.42 -23.36 38.29
CA LYS A 676 5.25 -24.71 38.82
C LYS A 676 5.00 -25.67 37.65
N VAL A 677 5.72 -26.79 37.61
CA VAL A 677 5.54 -27.83 36.59
C VAL A 677 5.42 -29.20 37.24
N ALA A 678 4.59 -30.08 36.66
CA ALA A 678 4.39 -31.43 37.15
C ALA A 678 5.71 -32.22 37.14
N THR A 679 5.89 -33.07 38.16
CA THR A 679 7.06 -33.94 38.27
C THR A 679 6.68 -35.39 37.97
N PRO A 680 7.47 -36.15 37.19
CA PRO A 680 7.15 -37.53 36.84
C PRO A 680 6.85 -38.43 38.06
N PRO A 681 5.71 -39.13 38.11
CA PRO A 681 5.26 -39.86 39.31
C PRO A 681 5.89 -41.26 39.44
N GLY A 682 6.70 -41.69 38.47
CA GLY A 682 7.28 -43.03 38.42
C GLY A 682 6.39 -44.09 37.74
N SER A 683 5.07 -43.99 37.86
CA SER A 683 4.12 -44.85 37.13
C SER A 683 2.79 -44.14 36.89
N GLY A 684 2.13 -44.41 35.76
CA GLY A 684 0.89 -43.72 35.40
C GLY A 684 1.12 -42.23 35.08
N PHE A 685 0.06 -41.42 35.17
CA PHE A 685 0.11 -39.97 34.99
C PHE A 685 -0.33 -39.26 36.27
N THR A 686 0.24 -38.08 36.54
CA THR A 686 -0.31 -37.14 37.53
C THR A 686 -1.63 -36.55 37.02
N ALA A 687 -2.41 -35.93 37.91
CA ALA A 687 -3.41 -34.98 37.47
C ALA A 687 -2.73 -33.76 36.81
N PHE A 688 -3.49 -33.01 36.00
CA PHE A 688 -3.04 -31.69 35.54
C PHE A 688 -2.90 -30.75 36.73
N GLU A 689 -1.69 -30.24 36.93
CA GLU A 689 -1.35 -29.31 37.99
C GLU A 689 -1.21 -27.90 37.43
N PRO A 690 -1.79 -26.88 38.07
CA PRO A 690 -1.67 -25.50 37.62
C PRO A 690 -0.24 -24.97 37.82
N SER A 691 0.17 -24.10 36.89
CA SER A 691 1.46 -23.41 36.90
C SER A 691 1.61 -22.43 38.06
N GLY A 692 0.48 -22.01 38.64
CA GLY A 692 0.38 -20.77 39.41
C GLY A 692 0.38 -19.55 38.49
N ASP A 693 0.34 -18.36 39.09
CA ASP A 693 0.37 -17.09 38.36
C ASP A 693 1.81 -16.75 37.96
N VAL A 694 2.13 -16.91 36.68
CA VAL A 694 3.45 -16.60 36.15
C VAL A 694 3.44 -15.16 35.65
N SER A 695 4.05 -14.25 36.41
CA SER A 695 4.07 -12.83 36.04
C SER A 695 4.93 -12.58 34.79
N LEU A 696 4.34 -11.87 33.83
CA LEU A 696 5.01 -11.32 32.65
C LEU A 696 5.07 -9.78 32.69
N SER A 697 4.88 -9.18 33.87
CA SER A 697 4.75 -7.73 34.01
C SER A 697 6.00 -6.94 33.60
N SER A 698 7.18 -7.57 33.68
CA SER A 698 8.47 -6.98 33.28
C SER A 698 8.69 -6.93 31.76
N PHE A 699 7.84 -7.58 30.97
CA PHE A 699 8.00 -7.66 29.51
C PHE A 699 7.11 -6.61 28.81
N SER A 700 7.66 -6.00 27.77
CA SER A 700 7.03 -4.97 26.93
C SER A 700 7.44 -5.18 25.47
N GLY A 701 6.69 -4.57 24.55
CA GLY A 701 6.85 -4.85 23.11
C GLY A 701 6.42 -6.27 22.75
N VAL A 702 6.85 -6.74 21.58
CA VAL A 702 6.48 -8.06 21.05
C VAL A 702 7.41 -9.13 21.59
N VAL A 703 6.84 -10.17 22.22
CA VAL A 703 7.58 -11.32 22.76
C VAL A 703 6.89 -12.63 22.40
N TYR A 704 7.56 -13.77 22.64
CA TYR A 704 6.98 -15.11 22.49
C TYR A 704 7.11 -15.90 23.80
N ILE A 705 6.15 -16.77 24.10
CA ILE A 705 6.20 -17.69 25.25
C ILE A 705 6.63 -19.06 24.74
N GLY A 706 7.77 -19.56 25.24
CA GLY A 706 8.34 -20.85 24.85
C GLY A 706 8.28 -21.88 25.96
N PHE A 707 7.67 -23.04 25.68
CA PHE A 707 7.65 -24.23 26.53
C PHE A 707 8.66 -25.24 26.01
N ARG A 708 9.79 -25.37 26.71
CA ARG A 708 10.89 -26.27 26.37
C ARG A 708 10.70 -27.61 27.06
N PHE A 709 10.48 -28.68 26.31
CA PHE A 709 10.71 -30.04 26.78
C PHE A 709 12.21 -30.33 26.72
N TYR A 710 12.79 -30.74 27.85
CA TYR A 710 14.18 -31.14 27.94
C TYR A 710 14.31 -32.48 28.65
N ALA A 711 15.05 -33.41 28.04
CA ALA A 711 15.42 -34.68 28.67
C ALA A 711 16.84 -35.08 28.28
N PRO A 712 17.81 -35.10 29.23
CA PRO A 712 19.14 -35.64 28.94
C PRO A 712 19.06 -37.12 28.55
N THR A 713 20.04 -37.58 27.78
CA THR A 713 20.17 -38.98 27.34
C THR A 713 20.11 -39.92 28.54
N SER A 714 19.11 -40.79 28.55
CA SER A 714 18.78 -41.70 29.65
C SER A 714 18.26 -43.04 29.12
N SER A 715 18.25 -44.07 29.97
CA SER A 715 17.65 -45.38 29.68
C SER A 715 16.11 -45.37 29.75
N SER A 716 15.52 -44.33 30.32
CA SER A 716 14.07 -44.14 30.42
C SER A 716 13.70 -42.66 30.36
N TYR A 717 12.54 -42.37 29.76
CA TYR A 717 12.05 -41.02 29.54
C TYR A 717 10.63 -40.87 30.05
N ALA A 718 10.37 -39.74 30.69
CA ALA A 718 9.03 -39.35 31.11
C ALA A 718 8.28 -38.69 29.95
N THR A 719 6.96 -38.67 30.05
CA THR A 719 6.08 -37.91 29.14
C THR A 719 5.58 -36.67 29.85
N MET A 720 5.70 -35.51 29.22
CA MET A 720 5.14 -34.26 29.73
C MET A 720 3.95 -33.84 28.89
N GLN A 721 2.91 -33.32 29.54
CA GLN A 721 1.69 -32.78 28.94
C GLN A 721 1.50 -31.33 29.37
N LEU A 722 0.94 -30.51 28.49
CA LEU A 722 0.68 -29.08 28.68
C LEU A 722 -0.69 -28.73 28.11
N ASP A 723 -1.47 -27.96 28.87
CA ASP A 723 -2.85 -27.59 28.54
C ASP A 723 -3.25 -26.24 29.20
N ASP A 724 -4.44 -25.73 28.87
CA ASP A 724 -5.07 -24.53 29.45
C ASP A 724 -4.18 -23.27 29.48
N ILE A 725 -3.52 -22.94 28.38
CA ILE A 725 -2.58 -21.81 28.31
C ILE A 725 -3.33 -20.49 28.16
N LYS A 726 -3.24 -19.60 29.16
CA LYS A 726 -3.97 -18.33 29.20
C LYS A 726 -3.08 -17.13 29.51
N LEU A 727 -3.33 -16.03 28.80
CA LEU A 727 -2.70 -14.73 28.95
C LEU A 727 -3.69 -13.65 28.46
N GLY A 728 -3.92 -12.55 29.18
CA GLY A 728 -4.73 -11.42 28.67
C GLY A 728 -6.26 -11.59 28.53
N ALA A 729 -6.81 -12.81 28.34
CA ALA A 729 -8.26 -13.05 28.32
C ALA A 729 -8.82 -13.39 29.71
N GLY A 730 -10.05 -12.97 29.99
CA GLY A 730 -10.68 -12.99 31.32
C GLY A 730 -10.69 -14.36 32.03
N GLY A 731 -9.73 -14.55 32.94
CA GLY A 731 -9.95 -15.38 34.13
C GLY A 731 -10.90 -14.66 35.08
N SER A 732 -11.91 -15.37 35.56
CA SER A 732 -12.90 -14.88 36.54
C SER A 732 -12.24 -14.09 37.68
N THR A 733 -12.78 -12.91 37.99
CA THR A 733 -12.51 -12.22 39.26
C THR A 733 -13.53 -12.66 40.31
N PRO A 734 -13.22 -12.76 41.63
CA PRO A 734 -11.92 -12.95 42.29
C PRO A 734 -11.91 -14.16 43.26
N ASP A 735 -10.74 -14.76 43.48
CA ASP A 735 -10.30 -15.00 44.85
C ASP A 735 -8.81 -14.65 44.93
N GLN A 736 -8.53 -13.57 45.64
CA GLN A 736 -7.20 -13.04 45.86
C GLN A 736 -6.37 -14.01 46.71
N PRO A 737 -5.11 -14.27 46.35
CA PRO A 737 -4.03 -14.03 47.26
C PRO A 737 -3.69 -12.54 47.15
N THR A 738 -3.92 -11.80 48.24
CA THR A 738 -3.67 -10.36 48.36
C THR A 738 -2.26 -9.92 47.93
N ASP A 739 -2.16 -8.91 47.04
CA ASP A 739 -1.36 -7.70 47.34
C ASP A 739 -2.20 -6.43 46.99
N PRO A 740 -2.74 -5.73 48.01
CA PRO A 740 -3.92 -4.86 47.93
C PRO A 740 -3.73 -3.43 47.39
N THR A 741 -2.75 -3.14 46.54
CA THR A 741 -2.21 -1.75 46.51
C THR A 741 -2.24 -0.98 45.18
N ASN A 742 -2.62 -1.59 44.04
CA ASN A 742 -2.61 -0.89 42.73
C ASN A 742 -1.21 -0.34 42.36
N THR A 743 -0.17 -1.13 42.63
CA THR A 743 1.23 -0.67 42.78
C THR A 743 2.15 -1.12 41.64
N THR A 744 2.93 -0.19 41.10
CA THR A 744 4.01 -0.37 40.11
C THR A 744 5.37 -0.27 40.81
N SER A 745 6.45 -0.85 40.28
CA SER A 745 7.78 -0.85 40.93
C SER A 745 8.92 -0.49 39.97
N ALA A 746 10.06 -0.07 40.53
CA ALA A 746 11.32 0.14 39.79
C ALA A 746 12.16 -1.15 39.75
N ASP A 747 12.84 -1.42 38.64
CA ASP A 747 13.71 -2.58 38.50
C ASP A 747 15.19 -2.22 38.70
N PHE A 748 15.65 -2.31 39.94
CA PHE A 748 17.05 -2.08 40.27
C PHE A 748 17.98 -3.23 39.89
N GLY A 749 17.44 -4.40 39.54
CA GLY A 749 18.21 -5.60 39.20
C GLY A 749 18.94 -5.51 37.86
N THR A 750 18.69 -4.48 37.07
CA THR A 750 19.35 -4.28 35.77
C THR A 750 20.48 -3.25 35.82
N PHE A 751 20.66 -2.54 36.94
CA PHE A 751 21.80 -1.64 37.10
C PHE A 751 23.12 -2.41 37.00
N ASN A 752 24.10 -1.80 36.33
CA ASN A 752 25.44 -2.37 36.15
C ASN A 752 25.41 -3.81 35.60
N ASN A 753 24.53 -4.05 34.62
CA ASN A 753 24.32 -5.37 33.99
C ASN A 753 23.97 -6.47 35.00
N GLY A 754 23.19 -6.12 36.03
CA GLY A 754 22.74 -7.05 37.07
C GLY A 754 23.82 -7.53 38.03
N ALA A 755 24.87 -6.72 38.21
CA ALA A 755 25.96 -7.02 39.12
C ALA A 755 26.13 -5.95 40.20
N ALA A 756 26.26 -6.37 41.45
CA ALA A 756 26.66 -5.49 42.54
C ALA A 756 28.04 -4.90 42.28
N THR A 757 28.25 -3.64 42.67
CA THR A 757 29.53 -2.97 42.52
C THR A 757 29.78 -2.02 43.68
N ASN A 758 31.00 -2.07 44.21
CA ASN A 758 31.47 -1.14 45.24
C ASN A 758 31.97 0.20 44.68
N SER A 759 31.97 0.34 43.35
CA SER A 759 32.37 1.56 42.66
C SER A 759 31.24 2.58 42.71
N TYR A 760 31.55 3.80 43.13
CA TYR A 760 30.60 4.90 43.14
C TYR A 760 30.71 5.66 41.82
N GLY A 761 29.67 5.55 41.00
CA GLY A 761 29.62 6.11 39.66
C GLY A 761 28.19 6.40 39.23
N SER A 762 28.01 6.61 37.92
CA SER A 762 26.68 6.75 37.33
C SER A 762 26.28 5.47 36.63
N TYR A 763 25.09 4.97 36.95
CA TYR A 763 24.53 3.75 36.42
C TYR A 763 23.12 4.03 35.89
N THR A 764 22.77 3.37 34.80
CA THR A 764 21.43 3.41 34.22
C THR A 764 20.86 2.00 34.21
N SER A 765 19.61 1.84 34.63
CA SER A 765 18.90 0.57 34.58
C SER A 765 18.26 0.37 33.20
N ALA A 766 17.83 -0.84 32.89
CA ALA A 766 17.17 -1.15 31.62
C ALA A 766 15.83 -0.40 31.46
N ASP A 767 15.12 -0.17 32.57
CA ASP A 767 13.89 0.63 32.63
C ASP A 767 14.16 2.16 32.71
N GLY A 768 15.41 2.60 32.51
CA GLY A 768 15.76 4.01 32.29
C GLY A 768 15.98 4.84 33.55
N TRP A 769 16.01 4.25 34.74
CA TRP A 769 16.39 4.97 35.96
C TRP A 769 17.88 5.31 35.93
N THR A 770 18.22 6.47 36.45
CA THR A 770 19.59 6.97 36.51
C THR A 770 20.00 7.15 37.97
N ALA A 771 20.97 6.35 38.40
CA ALA A 771 21.64 6.48 39.68
C ALA A 771 22.96 7.22 39.46
N THR A 772 23.13 8.40 40.04
CA THR A 772 24.35 9.24 39.90
C THR A 772 25.12 9.24 41.21
N TRP A 773 26.44 9.06 41.13
CA TRP A 773 27.32 8.90 42.29
C TRP A 773 26.81 7.87 43.32
N CYS A 774 26.31 6.75 42.80
CA CYS A 774 25.78 5.66 43.60
C CYS A 774 26.67 4.42 43.45
N ALA A 775 26.56 3.47 44.38
CA ALA A 775 27.01 2.09 44.23
C ALA A 775 25.80 1.16 44.13
N ILE A 776 25.97 -0.05 43.58
CA ILE A 776 24.89 -1.03 43.44
C ILE A 776 25.12 -2.17 44.43
N ALA A 777 24.13 -2.42 45.26
CA ALA A 777 24.14 -3.45 46.29
C ALA A 777 23.21 -4.61 45.95
N GLN A 778 23.48 -5.78 46.51
CA GLN A 778 22.72 -7.01 46.31
C GLN A 778 22.42 -7.67 47.65
N GLY A 779 21.27 -8.33 47.76
CA GLY A 779 20.88 -9.08 48.96
C GLY A 779 21.53 -10.47 49.07
N GLY A 780 21.12 -11.22 50.09
CA GLY A 780 21.56 -12.58 50.37
C GLY A 780 22.70 -12.66 51.38
N GLY A 781 23.93 -12.47 50.93
CA GLY A 781 25.15 -12.69 51.73
C GLY A 781 25.60 -11.49 52.59
N ASP A 782 26.67 -11.67 53.38
CA ASP A 782 27.35 -10.59 54.12
C ASP A 782 28.77 -10.41 53.60
N ASN A 783 28.91 -9.65 52.50
CA ASN A 783 30.19 -9.32 51.91
C ASN A 783 30.23 -7.83 51.52
N VAL A 784 30.63 -7.01 52.49
CA VAL A 784 30.73 -5.56 52.38
C VAL A 784 31.64 -5.10 51.21
N ASN A 785 32.70 -5.86 50.90
CA ASN A 785 33.63 -5.49 49.82
C ASN A 785 33.01 -5.66 48.43
N SER A 786 32.02 -6.54 48.30
CA SER A 786 31.28 -6.81 47.07
C SER A 786 29.90 -6.15 47.06
N MET A 787 29.59 -5.28 48.03
CA MET A 787 28.27 -4.67 48.23
C MET A 787 27.12 -5.69 48.36
N ILE A 788 27.41 -6.85 48.95
CA ILE A 788 26.39 -7.87 49.24
C ILE A 788 26.01 -7.75 50.71
N PHE A 789 24.72 -7.53 51.01
CA PHE A 789 24.25 -7.28 52.36
C PHE A 789 22.98 -8.08 52.71
N PRO A 790 22.90 -8.66 53.92
CA PRO A 790 21.75 -9.49 54.29
C PRO A 790 20.47 -8.67 54.54
N PHE A 791 20.58 -7.38 54.86
CA PHE A 791 19.43 -6.53 55.19
C PHE A 791 18.53 -6.20 53.99
N LEU A 792 19.01 -6.43 52.76
CA LEU A 792 18.23 -6.28 51.54
C LEU A 792 17.29 -7.47 51.30
N GLY A 793 17.51 -8.62 51.95
CA GLY A 793 16.72 -9.83 51.76
C GLY A 793 17.41 -10.85 50.85
N GLY A 794 16.71 -11.34 49.82
CA GLY A 794 17.17 -12.40 48.92
C GLY A 794 18.30 -11.98 47.98
N ALA A 795 19.01 -12.95 47.40
CA ALA A 795 20.13 -12.71 46.48
C ALA A 795 19.71 -12.06 45.14
N ASP A 796 18.41 -12.05 44.86
CA ASP A 796 17.75 -11.40 43.74
C ASP A 796 17.38 -9.93 44.01
N VAL A 797 17.48 -9.46 45.25
CA VAL A 797 17.13 -8.08 45.62
C VAL A 797 18.32 -7.16 45.40
N PHE A 798 18.12 -6.10 44.62
CA PHE A 798 19.12 -5.07 44.37
C PHE A 798 18.74 -3.73 45.01
N GLY A 799 19.75 -3.02 45.49
CA GLY A 799 19.61 -1.71 46.12
C GLY A 799 20.58 -0.69 45.56
N VAL A 800 20.19 0.58 45.58
CA VAL A 800 21.02 1.70 45.15
C VAL A 800 21.56 2.41 46.38
N VAL A 801 22.88 2.39 46.55
CA VAL A 801 23.58 3.06 47.66
C VAL A 801 23.98 4.46 47.23
N ILE A 802 23.23 5.46 47.70
CA ILE A 802 23.34 6.87 47.33
C ILE A 802 24.34 7.59 48.24
N ASP A 803 25.41 8.16 47.68
CA ASP A 803 26.42 8.90 48.45
C ASP A 803 25.93 10.29 48.89
N GLY A 804 26.35 10.73 50.08
CA GLY A 804 25.94 12.01 50.67
C GLY A 804 27.11 12.97 50.91
N THR A 805 28.27 12.76 50.29
CA THR A 805 29.40 13.68 50.41
C THR A 805 29.25 14.90 49.51
N THR A 806 29.78 16.05 49.92
CA THR A 806 29.71 17.27 49.10
C THR A 806 30.53 17.18 47.81
N GLN A 807 31.44 16.19 47.69
CA GLN A 807 32.21 15.92 46.47
C GLN A 807 31.46 15.03 45.46
N ARG A 808 30.50 14.23 45.94
CA ARG A 808 29.76 13.23 45.15
C ARG A 808 28.29 13.28 45.54
N PRO A 809 27.55 14.33 45.13
CA PRO A 809 26.15 14.46 45.45
C PRO A 809 25.36 13.35 44.76
N GLY A 810 24.98 12.33 45.52
CA GLY A 810 24.29 11.16 45.02
C GLY A 810 22.81 11.41 44.79
N SER A 811 22.29 10.86 43.70
CA SER A 811 20.85 10.91 43.40
C SER A 811 20.38 9.68 42.62
N LEU A 812 19.12 9.32 42.79
CA LEU A 812 18.41 8.35 41.98
C LEU A 812 17.20 9.03 41.32
N VAL A 813 17.12 8.96 39.99
CA VAL A 813 16.10 9.65 39.20
C VAL A 813 15.42 8.67 38.24
N SER A 814 14.10 8.68 38.20
CA SER A 814 13.33 7.86 37.25
C SER A 814 13.34 8.46 35.84
N PRO A 815 13.05 7.67 34.79
CA PRO A 815 12.61 8.24 33.52
C PRO A 815 11.23 8.92 33.69
N THR A 816 10.68 9.46 32.61
CA THR A 816 9.27 9.89 32.58
C THR A 816 8.36 8.68 32.73
N LEU A 817 7.66 8.60 33.87
CA LEU A 817 6.69 7.56 34.21
C LEU A 817 5.28 8.01 33.82
N ALA A 818 4.41 7.08 33.42
CA ALA A 818 3.04 7.35 32.99
C ALA A 818 1.99 6.85 34.01
N ASN A 819 0.72 7.20 33.78
CA ASN A 819 -0.45 6.75 34.56
C ASN A 819 -0.54 7.23 36.02
N GLY A 820 0.15 8.31 36.37
CA GLY A 820 0.05 8.95 37.68
C GLY A 820 0.71 8.18 38.83
N CYS A 821 0.80 8.85 39.97
CA CYS A 821 1.31 8.32 41.22
C CYS A 821 0.47 8.86 42.37
N LYS A 822 -0.27 7.97 43.03
CA LYS A 822 -1.07 8.26 44.21
C LYS A 822 -0.23 8.17 45.48
N THR A 823 0.44 7.05 45.73
CA THR A 823 1.31 6.83 46.90
C THR A 823 2.64 6.22 46.46
N LEU A 824 3.77 6.75 46.91
CA LEU A 824 5.12 6.22 46.66
C LEU A 824 5.67 5.57 47.94
N MET A 825 6.23 4.38 47.81
CA MET A 825 6.74 3.54 48.90
C MET A 825 8.08 2.91 48.53
N PHE A 826 8.98 2.72 49.48
CA PHE A 826 10.23 1.98 49.29
C PHE A 826 10.87 1.63 50.62
N LYS A 827 11.91 0.79 50.58
CA LYS A 827 12.75 0.50 51.75
C LYS A 827 14.06 1.27 51.68
N TYR A 828 14.54 1.71 52.83
CA TYR A 828 15.87 2.31 52.94
C TYR A 828 16.62 1.82 54.16
N GLY A 829 17.95 1.91 54.12
CA GLY A 829 18.79 1.30 55.15
C GLY A 829 20.26 1.67 54.99
N PHE A 830 21.08 1.14 55.89
CA PHE A 830 22.47 1.58 56.02
C PHE A 830 23.45 0.43 55.90
N ALA A 831 24.12 0.35 54.75
CA ALA A 831 25.20 -0.60 54.50
C ALA A 831 26.43 -0.40 55.41
N PHE A 832 26.61 0.81 55.95
CA PHE A 832 27.78 1.23 56.70
C PHE A 832 27.38 1.98 57.97
N ASN A 833 28.31 2.05 58.94
CA ASN A 833 28.16 2.93 60.09
C ASN A 833 28.34 4.38 59.65
N GLU A 834 27.41 5.26 60.05
CA GLU A 834 27.43 6.68 59.69
C GLU A 834 27.27 7.52 60.97
N SER A 835 28.35 8.16 61.42
CA SER A 835 28.39 8.83 62.73
C SER A 835 27.78 10.23 62.73
N LYS A 836 27.61 10.84 61.56
CA LYS A 836 27.28 12.26 61.43
C LYS A 836 25.82 12.55 61.06
N GLY A 837 24.96 11.53 60.97
CA GLY A 837 23.57 11.66 60.55
C GLY A 837 23.41 11.58 59.03
N ILE A 838 22.17 11.50 58.56
CA ILE A 838 21.81 11.39 57.12
C ILE A 838 20.53 12.17 56.87
N GLN A 839 20.45 12.89 55.76
CA GLN A 839 19.23 13.54 55.31
C GLN A 839 19.10 13.36 53.79
N PHE A 840 17.90 13.05 53.31
CA PHE A 840 17.63 12.96 51.87
C PHE A 840 16.20 13.38 51.56
N ASP A 841 16.00 13.86 50.34
CA ASP A 841 14.72 14.31 49.81
C ASP A 841 14.18 13.34 48.78
N VAL A 842 12.87 13.10 48.83
CA VAL A 842 12.10 12.35 47.84
C VAL A 842 11.14 13.32 47.17
N ASN A 843 11.33 13.57 45.88
CA ASN A 843 10.56 14.50 45.07
C ASN A 843 9.78 13.73 43.99
N VAL A 844 8.50 14.07 43.81
CA VAL A 844 7.70 13.68 42.65
C VAL A 844 7.44 14.93 41.81
N LYS A 845 7.88 14.92 40.55
CA LYS A 845 7.80 16.06 39.64
C LYS A 845 6.82 15.78 38.50
N GLN A 846 6.14 16.82 38.03
CA GLN A 846 5.31 16.79 36.84
C GLN A 846 5.63 18.00 35.97
N ASN A 847 5.90 17.78 34.68
CA ASN A 847 6.34 18.81 33.73
C ASN A 847 7.55 19.63 34.26
N GLY A 848 8.48 18.94 34.93
CA GLY A 848 9.68 19.54 35.52
C GLY A 848 9.48 20.25 36.87
N ALA A 849 8.25 20.46 37.34
CA ALA A 849 7.96 21.10 38.63
C ALA A 849 7.73 20.07 39.74
N VAL A 850 8.32 20.28 40.93
CA VAL A 850 8.07 19.44 42.12
C VAL A 850 6.62 19.61 42.58
N LYS A 851 5.86 18.51 42.62
CA LYS A 851 4.46 18.46 43.03
C LYS A 851 4.26 17.89 44.43
N ALA A 852 5.09 16.92 44.81
CA ALA A 852 5.13 16.39 46.16
C ALA A 852 6.59 16.21 46.59
N THR A 853 6.90 16.51 47.84
CA THR A 853 8.23 16.29 48.41
C THR A 853 8.11 15.78 49.85
N LYS A 854 9.00 14.86 50.23
CA LYS A 854 9.14 14.42 51.62
C LYS A 854 10.61 14.26 51.95
N ARG A 855 11.02 14.91 53.04
CA ARG A 855 12.37 14.89 53.58
C ARG A 855 12.49 13.87 54.71
N VAL A 856 13.53 13.03 54.66
CA VAL A 856 13.88 12.07 55.71
C VAL A 856 15.13 12.55 56.41
N THR A 857 15.13 12.62 57.74
CA THR A 857 16.26 13.10 58.55
C THR A 857 16.56 12.14 59.68
N ILE A 858 17.81 11.72 59.78
CA ILE A 858 18.32 10.79 60.78
C ILE A 858 19.45 11.49 61.52
N PRO A 859 19.28 11.80 62.82
CA PRO A 859 20.29 12.48 63.61
C PRO A 859 21.61 11.70 63.72
N ALA A 860 22.69 12.42 64.02
CA ALA A 860 23.98 11.83 64.32
C ALA A 860 23.88 10.79 65.45
N GLY A 861 24.55 9.65 65.28
CA GLY A 861 24.53 8.54 66.25
C GLY A 861 23.27 7.67 66.21
N SER A 862 22.26 7.98 65.38
CA SER A 862 21.03 7.17 65.25
C SER A 862 21.05 6.20 64.07
N VAL A 863 22.08 6.22 63.22
CA VAL A 863 22.23 5.29 62.10
C VAL A 863 22.71 3.93 62.62
N LYS A 864 21.95 2.89 62.32
CA LYS A 864 22.30 1.51 62.67
C LYS A 864 22.58 0.70 61.39
N LYS A 865 23.80 0.17 61.30
CA LYS A 865 24.24 -0.64 60.16
C LYS A 865 23.42 -1.92 60.06
N GLY A 866 23.01 -2.26 58.84
CA GLY A 866 22.28 -3.50 58.53
C GLY A 866 20.81 -3.46 58.95
N GLU A 867 20.29 -2.30 59.38
CA GLU A 867 18.87 -2.13 59.60
C GLU A 867 18.18 -1.56 58.36
N ALA A 868 16.95 -2.02 58.14
CA ALA A 868 16.04 -1.57 57.09
C ALA A 868 14.87 -0.80 57.71
N TYR A 869 14.42 0.21 57.00
CA TYR A 869 13.32 1.10 57.36
C TYR A 869 12.38 1.22 56.16
N GLU A 870 11.10 1.45 56.43
CA GLU A 870 10.08 1.61 55.40
C GLU A 870 9.79 3.10 55.18
N PHE A 871 9.60 3.49 53.92
CA PHE A 871 9.20 4.82 53.50
C PHE A 871 7.87 4.77 52.76
N SER A 872 7.03 5.77 53.00
CA SER A 872 5.79 6.00 52.23
C SER A 872 5.44 7.50 52.19
N MET A 873 4.89 7.98 51.08
CA MET A 873 4.32 9.33 50.91
C MET A 873 3.18 9.33 49.90
N ASP A 874 2.19 10.21 50.10
CA ASP A 874 1.19 10.50 49.08
C ASP A 874 1.71 11.54 48.09
N ALA A 875 1.60 11.26 46.80
CA ALA A 875 2.04 12.11 45.71
C ALA A 875 0.87 12.73 44.93
N ASN A 876 -0.23 11.98 44.76
CA ASN A 876 -1.48 12.41 44.09
C ASN A 876 -1.29 13.17 42.76
N VAL A 877 -0.37 12.71 41.91
CA VAL A 877 -0.18 13.25 40.55
C VAL A 877 -0.87 12.36 39.53
N SER A 878 -1.51 12.95 38.52
CA SER A 878 -2.18 12.24 37.42
C SER A 878 -1.41 12.43 36.11
N GLY A 879 -1.42 11.44 35.21
CA GLY A 879 -0.67 11.53 33.95
C GLY A 879 0.84 11.31 34.12
N SER A 880 1.68 11.94 33.30
CA SER A 880 3.13 11.69 33.32
C SER A 880 3.85 12.43 34.48
N PHE A 881 4.83 11.79 35.09
CA PHE A 881 5.60 12.30 36.24
C PHE A 881 7.02 11.70 36.31
N THR A 882 7.87 12.22 37.20
CA THR A 882 9.18 11.64 37.53
C THR A 882 9.38 11.57 39.04
N ILE A 883 10.20 10.62 39.50
CA ILE A 883 10.62 10.45 40.90
C ILE A 883 12.10 10.79 40.99
N GLU A 884 12.48 11.52 42.03
CA GLU A 884 13.85 11.90 42.31
C GLU A 884 14.14 11.74 43.81
N ILE A 885 15.14 10.92 44.16
CA ILE A 885 15.66 10.77 45.52
C ILE A 885 17.07 11.36 45.55
N VAL A 886 17.29 12.40 46.37
CA VAL A 886 18.57 13.12 46.45
C VAL A 886 19.08 13.13 47.87
N ASN A 887 20.34 12.74 48.06
CA ASN A 887 20.98 12.85 49.37
C ASN A 887 21.35 14.32 49.65
N ASP A 888 20.92 14.86 50.79
CA ASP A 888 21.19 16.24 51.18
C ASP A 888 22.60 16.36 51.75
N VAL A 889 23.54 16.69 50.87
CA VAL A 889 24.95 16.87 51.19
C VAL A 889 25.22 18.04 52.15
N THR A 890 24.26 18.96 52.32
CA THR A 890 24.41 20.15 53.17
C THR A 890 24.14 19.88 54.64
N TYR A 891 23.39 18.81 54.95
CA TYR A 891 23.00 18.46 56.32
C TYR A 891 24.20 18.15 57.23
N VAL A 892 25.12 17.34 56.72
CA VAL A 892 26.30 16.88 57.48
C VAL A 892 27.57 17.65 57.09
N ASN A 893 27.56 18.25 55.90
CA ASN A 893 28.70 18.92 55.28
C ASN A 893 29.98 18.05 55.32
N ASN A 894 29.85 16.77 54.91
CA ASN A 894 30.95 15.82 54.93
C ASN A 894 31.85 16.01 53.70
N THR A 895 33.07 16.52 53.91
CA THR A 895 34.07 16.78 52.86
C THR A 895 35.08 15.64 52.63
N GLY A 896 34.93 14.51 53.35
CA GLY A 896 35.81 13.33 53.23
C GLY A 896 35.44 12.35 52.10
N LYS A 897 36.10 11.18 52.05
CA LYS A 897 35.70 10.05 51.19
C LYS A 897 34.31 9.49 51.60
N ASN A 898 33.72 8.61 50.77
CA ASN A 898 32.35 8.07 50.86
C ASN A 898 31.74 8.08 52.26
N GLY A 899 30.58 8.72 52.41
CA GLY A 899 29.92 8.85 53.71
C GLY A 899 28.51 9.43 53.58
N CYS A 900 27.75 9.34 54.67
CA CYS A 900 26.32 9.69 54.73
C CYS A 900 25.49 8.88 53.73
N ARG A 901 25.82 7.60 53.55
CA ARG A 901 25.21 6.77 52.49
C ARG A 901 23.88 6.18 52.92
N VAL A 902 22.89 6.25 52.05
CA VAL A 902 21.61 5.58 52.20
C VAL A 902 21.43 4.57 51.08
N CYS A 903 21.08 3.33 51.41
CA CYS A 903 20.67 2.33 50.42
C CYS A 903 19.16 2.39 50.26
N VAL A 904 18.65 2.44 49.03
CA VAL A 904 17.22 2.39 48.69
C VAL A 904 16.94 1.15 47.83
N TRP A 905 15.88 0.41 48.13
CA TRP A 905 15.43 -0.75 47.35
C TRP A 905 13.92 -0.94 47.48
N ASP A 906 13.38 -1.86 46.68
CA ASP A 906 11.94 -2.19 46.66
C ASP A 906 11.05 -0.96 46.41
N LEU A 907 11.47 -0.08 45.50
CA LEU A 907 10.75 1.15 45.20
C LEU A 907 9.48 0.85 44.39
N LYS A 908 8.35 1.33 44.91
CA LYS A 908 7.00 1.00 44.48
C LYS A 908 6.08 2.22 44.53
N TRP A 909 5.13 2.39 43.62
CA TRP A 909 4.11 3.44 43.68
C TRP A 909 2.74 2.98 43.21
N THR A 910 1.69 3.46 43.88
CA THR A 910 0.31 3.18 43.53
C THR A 910 -0.20 4.16 42.48
N ARG A 911 -1.13 3.71 41.64
CA ARG A 911 -1.81 4.53 40.62
C ARG A 911 -3.09 5.15 41.15
#